data_AF-A0A5N6LIM0-F1
#
_entry.id   AF-A0A5N6LIM0-F1
#
_cell.length_a   1.000
_cell.length_b   1.000
_cell.length_c   1.000
_cell.angle_alpha   90.00
_cell.angle_beta   90.00
_cell.angle_gamma   90.00
#
_symmetry.space_group_name_H-M   'P 1'
#
loop_
_entity.id
_entity.type
_entity.pdbx_description
1 polymer ?
#
loop_
_entity_poly.entity_id
_entity_poly.type
_entity_poly.pdbx_seq_one_letter_code
_entity_poly.pdbx_strand_id
1 'polypeptide(L)'
;MSRLRFDLLLLLALSIHLAPVFSDLIISKLDRRIDLTSQIVRMTLTLKVENTGPDPVSEVSFTFPEHQANNLALLVAVSTEGRGKARGSVTNLPIEVKQPHDSPPSLIWYSASLPKELRKGESLNMDVLVVFTHSLRPFPEKITQAEPQLLLFQDSAHFTSPYGVKYQSLTVKLPSENVESYSKLENTKFSGSEIKYGPYENLPALSYLPVIIHFPSNKPFAIAKELVREIEISHWGNVQVTEHYNLIHGGAQSMGEFSRLDFQARPHVQGASAFRNLMAMLPPRAHSIYYRDAIGNISTSNIHSDSSKTLLEIEPRYPMFGGWKTSFTIGYGLPLQDCLFQSEGTRFLNITFGSPMHDVIVENLTLKVVLPEGSRDISVSVPFAVKQSQETEFSHLDIAGRPAIVMEKVNVVPEHNQYFQVHYKFSNISLLTEPLMLIFGFFSLFIACIIYMHVDFTISKSSASYLAKLQWDEVQGTIQQLQDIFNRCLLIHDKLEASLRELSRTGDVQACKAVRKSADSLLKDLSKELKPLLALLQSSPQAAHILLKKLEVLTLLVPDNDISQDLVNQEEDNGHGQGDVTPREESMSNEQREENAHAPCEIAGDSAELNSENSPLTNSQRSPRRANSIFERGEASNAHKRSRNTPIWLKDYETGEGLSEEEINYAMFSASEDPSNYEAMREPRWLTAMKNEMSSIKKNETWELVEAPNGVKPIGVKWLFKTKLNEKGEVDEYKARLVVKGYAQRRGIDYDEIYAPVAWWDTVRSIIAIAAQRGWEIFQLDVKCAFLNGELQETVYIEQPPGFIQKGDEHKVCKLKKALYGLKQAPRAWFKRIESYFLREGFQKSKYGHTFFLKKNVKGLVIVSLYVDDLIYTGNDKAMCENFKLSMMREFEMTNLGKMKYFLGVEVNQNEDGIKMNQKKYASDVLKRFHMWEVNGVKNPIVPGTNVTKTGDDNKVNDSFYKSLVGSLMYLTVTRPDIMYAVSFISRFMADPREEHMQISKRILRYVKETFDYGLVYRRRVPFKLQVFTDSDYARDTDDRKSTSGYVCILSNAAISWSSRKQEIVTLSSTEAEYVAATSCACHSVWLKGLLEEIGGENIGVIDIQCDNSSTIKLSKNPVLHKRTKHIDVRFHYLRDLVNEGKVQLLFCPTKEQVADVLTKPVKLELFEKMRKKLGVYKDED
;
A
#
# COMPACT_ATOMS: atom_id res chain seq x y z
N MET A 1 34.25 40.49 -20.66
CA MET A 1 34.32 41.97 -20.77
C MET A 1 33.84 42.53 -22.12
N SER A 2 34.18 41.96 -23.28
CA SER A 2 33.83 42.54 -24.60
C SER A 2 32.32 42.76 -24.81
N ARG A 3 31.47 41.74 -24.57
CA ARG A 3 29.99 41.90 -24.68
C ARG A 3 29.41 42.93 -23.70
N LEU A 4 29.85 42.94 -22.44
CA LEU A 4 29.40 43.93 -21.44
C LEU A 4 29.66 45.39 -21.83
N ARG A 5 30.64 45.67 -22.70
CA ARG A 5 30.87 47.04 -23.22
C ARG A 5 29.91 47.42 -24.35
N PHE A 6 29.35 46.46 -25.07
CA PHE A 6 28.43 46.72 -26.20
C PHE A 6 27.06 47.18 -25.70
N ASP A 7 26.45 46.46 -24.75
CA ASP A 7 25.14 46.83 -24.18
C ASP A 7 25.20 48.19 -23.48
N LEU A 8 26.31 48.48 -22.80
CA LEU A 8 26.54 49.77 -22.12
C LEU A 8 26.74 50.92 -23.10
N LEU A 9 27.35 50.68 -24.27
CA LEU A 9 27.49 51.67 -25.34
C LEU A 9 26.16 51.98 -26.03
N LEU A 10 25.25 51.00 -26.14
CA LEU A 10 23.93 51.21 -26.74
C LEU A 10 23.01 52.05 -25.83
N LEU A 11 23.05 51.80 -24.51
CA LEU A 11 22.28 52.57 -23.53
C LEU A 11 22.77 54.02 -23.36
N LEU A 12 24.04 54.31 -23.66
CA LEU A 12 24.61 55.66 -23.61
C LEU A 12 24.12 56.61 -24.72
N ALA A 13 23.35 56.12 -25.69
CA ALA A 13 22.79 56.92 -26.78
C ALA A 13 21.44 57.61 -26.46
N LEU A 14 20.81 57.31 -25.32
CA LEU A 14 19.51 57.85 -24.91
C LEU A 14 19.61 59.18 -24.13
N SER A 15 20.33 60.14 -24.71
CA SER A 15 20.36 61.56 -24.28
C SER A 15 19.74 62.50 -25.33
N ILE A 16 18.80 61.98 -26.13
CA ILE A 16 18.00 62.79 -27.06
C ILE A 16 16.89 63.49 -26.27
N HIS A 17 16.86 64.83 -26.31
CA HIS A 17 15.72 65.62 -25.84
C HIS A 17 14.53 65.46 -26.79
N LEU A 18 13.79 64.35 -26.68
CA LEU A 18 12.43 64.28 -27.22
C LEU A 18 11.52 65.20 -26.39
N ALA A 19 10.59 65.87 -27.06
CA ALA A 19 9.47 66.55 -26.41
C ALA A 19 8.62 65.53 -25.62
N PRO A 20 7.92 65.94 -24.54
CA PRO A 20 7.08 65.03 -23.78
C PRO A 20 5.96 64.47 -24.67
N VAL A 21 6.03 63.17 -24.97
CA VAL A 21 5.12 62.47 -25.90
C VAL A 21 3.65 62.53 -25.43
N PHE A 22 3.43 62.73 -24.13
CA PHE A 22 2.15 63.11 -23.55
C PHE A 22 2.38 64.18 -22.48
N SER A 23 1.96 65.43 -22.73
CA SER A 23 2.25 66.59 -21.85
C SER A 23 1.34 66.71 -20.63
N ASP A 24 0.18 66.04 -20.65
CA ASP A 24 -0.94 66.42 -19.79
C ASP A 24 -0.92 65.78 -18.40
N LEU A 25 -0.38 64.56 -18.27
CA LEU A 25 -0.21 63.89 -16.98
C LEU A 25 1.18 64.16 -16.38
N ILE A 26 1.21 64.44 -15.08
CA ILE A 26 2.45 64.55 -14.29
C ILE A 26 2.36 63.60 -13.10
N ILE A 27 3.45 62.89 -12.80
CA ILE A 27 3.55 62.06 -11.59
C ILE A 27 3.99 62.96 -10.44
N SER A 28 3.03 63.33 -9.58
CA SER A 28 3.27 64.22 -8.45
C SER A 28 4.09 63.59 -7.32
N LYS A 29 4.02 62.26 -7.18
CA LYS A 29 4.89 61.44 -6.32
C LYS A 29 4.99 60.03 -6.88
N LEU A 30 6.21 59.47 -6.85
CA LEU A 30 6.48 58.05 -7.06
C LEU A 30 7.35 57.51 -5.91
N ASP A 31 6.91 56.41 -5.29
CA ASP A 31 7.75 55.59 -4.42
C ASP A 31 7.91 54.20 -5.04
N ARG A 32 9.14 53.83 -5.39
CA ARG A 32 9.50 52.57 -6.06
C ARG A 32 10.14 51.64 -5.05
N ARG A 33 9.53 50.50 -4.74
CA ARG A 33 10.14 49.47 -3.89
C ARG A 33 10.50 48.24 -4.72
N ILE A 34 11.73 47.77 -4.64
CA ILE A 34 12.21 46.55 -5.28
C ILE A 34 12.58 45.56 -4.17
N ASP A 35 12.04 44.35 -4.23
CA ASP A 35 12.36 43.25 -3.32
C ASP A 35 13.20 42.19 -4.07
N LEU A 36 14.44 42.01 -3.61
CA LEU A 36 15.41 41.05 -4.12
C LEU A 36 15.60 39.85 -3.15
N THR A 37 14.67 39.63 -2.22
CA THR A 37 14.79 38.56 -1.22
C THR A 37 14.44 37.16 -1.75
N SER A 38 14.10 37.00 -3.03
CA SER A 38 13.87 35.71 -3.70
C SER A 38 14.51 35.71 -5.09
N GLN A 39 14.50 34.57 -5.81
CA GLN A 39 14.91 34.54 -7.22
C GLN A 39 13.97 35.35 -8.15
N ILE A 40 12.75 35.64 -7.69
CA ILE A 40 11.75 36.47 -8.37
C ILE A 40 11.93 37.92 -7.90
N VAL A 41 12.17 38.84 -8.84
CA VAL A 41 12.30 40.27 -8.54
C VAL A 41 10.90 40.88 -8.51
N ARG A 42 10.53 41.47 -7.37
CA ARG A 42 9.20 42.07 -7.17
C ARG A 42 9.35 43.57 -7.04
N MET A 43 8.70 44.32 -7.92
CA MET A 43 8.70 45.78 -7.89
C MET A 43 7.29 46.30 -7.63
N THR A 44 7.15 47.16 -6.63
CA THR A 44 5.92 47.90 -6.34
C THR A 44 6.15 49.39 -6.64
N LEU A 45 5.27 49.99 -7.43
CA LEU A 45 5.26 51.42 -7.73
C LEU A 45 4.02 52.03 -7.08
N THR A 46 4.18 52.84 -6.05
CA THR A 46 3.09 53.66 -5.49
C THR A 46 3.15 55.04 -6.14
N LEU A 47 2.18 55.32 -6.99
CA LEU A 47 2.09 56.49 -7.86
C LEU A 47 0.96 57.42 -7.41
N LYS A 48 1.20 58.73 -7.46
CA LYS A 48 0.16 59.75 -7.45
C LYS A 48 0.21 60.56 -8.75
N VAL A 49 -0.67 60.21 -9.70
CA VAL A 49 -0.79 60.83 -11.01
C VAL A 49 -1.72 62.05 -10.91
N GLU A 50 -1.41 63.13 -11.62
CA GLU A 50 -2.12 64.42 -11.61
C GLU A 50 -2.33 64.88 -13.06
N ASN A 51 -3.58 65.18 -13.45
CA ASN A 51 -3.85 65.75 -14.79
C ASN A 51 -3.71 67.28 -14.75
N THR A 52 -2.81 67.82 -15.56
CA THR A 52 -2.53 69.25 -15.72
C THR A 52 -2.96 69.82 -17.07
N GLY A 53 -3.22 68.95 -18.06
CA GLY A 53 -3.70 69.31 -19.39
C GLY A 53 -5.12 69.90 -19.41
N PRO A 54 -5.63 70.30 -20.59
CA PRO A 54 -7.02 70.73 -20.74
C PRO A 54 -7.99 69.55 -20.77
N ASP A 55 -7.60 68.43 -21.38
CA ASP A 55 -8.49 67.34 -21.75
C ASP A 55 -8.58 66.23 -20.68
N PRO A 56 -9.71 65.50 -20.59
CA PRO A 56 -9.87 64.36 -19.68
C PRO A 56 -9.03 63.16 -20.15
N VAL A 57 -8.35 62.48 -19.23
CA VAL A 57 -7.49 61.34 -19.58
C VAL A 57 -8.05 60.03 -19.03
N SER A 58 -8.21 59.03 -19.91
CA SER A 58 -8.78 57.71 -19.62
C SER A 58 -7.74 56.60 -19.42
N GLU A 59 -6.46 56.84 -19.71
CA GLU A 59 -5.40 55.83 -19.74
C GLU A 59 -4.09 56.34 -19.11
N VAL A 60 -3.32 55.46 -18.45
CA VAL A 60 -2.01 55.75 -17.84
C VAL A 60 -0.96 54.77 -18.35
N SER A 61 0.11 55.30 -18.97
CA SER A 61 1.14 54.51 -19.65
C SER A 61 2.41 54.27 -18.82
N PHE A 62 2.99 53.08 -19.00
CA PHE A 62 4.24 52.61 -18.40
C PHE A 62 5.21 52.15 -19.49
N THR A 63 6.51 52.42 -19.30
CA THR A 63 7.56 52.05 -20.26
C THR A 63 8.67 51.24 -19.58
N PHE A 64 8.95 50.07 -20.14
CA PHE A 64 10.04 49.20 -19.68
C PHE A 64 11.06 48.99 -20.81
N PRO A 65 12.38 49.02 -20.53
CA PRO A 65 13.39 48.57 -21.47
C PRO A 65 13.12 47.16 -21.98
N GLU A 66 13.38 46.90 -23.25
CA GLU A 66 13.18 45.59 -23.91
C GLU A 66 13.74 44.41 -23.07
N HIS A 67 14.93 44.56 -22.50
CA HIS A 67 15.57 43.54 -21.68
C HIS A 67 14.88 43.27 -20.32
N GLN A 68 14.09 44.22 -19.80
CA GLN A 68 13.23 44.02 -18.63
C GLN A 68 11.87 43.46 -19.05
N ALA A 69 11.31 43.94 -20.18
CA ALA A 69 10.03 43.49 -20.71
C ALA A 69 10.05 42.02 -21.16
N ASN A 70 11.14 41.54 -21.76
CA ASN A 70 11.35 40.12 -22.09
C ASN A 70 11.40 39.21 -20.84
N ASN A 71 11.73 39.78 -19.68
CA ASN A 71 11.76 39.11 -18.37
C ASN A 71 10.49 39.35 -17.54
N LEU A 72 9.48 40.05 -18.08
CA LEU A 72 8.24 40.37 -17.38
C LEU A 72 7.35 39.12 -17.30
N ALA A 73 7.03 38.71 -16.08
CA ALA A 73 6.10 37.60 -15.82
C ALA A 73 4.68 38.12 -15.55
N LEU A 74 4.55 39.17 -14.72
CA LEU A 74 3.27 39.75 -14.34
C LEU A 74 3.36 41.27 -14.18
N LEU A 75 2.33 41.97 -14.66
CA LEU A 75 2.10 43.38 -14.47
C LEU A 75 0.62 43.56 -14.06
N VAL A 76 0.36 44.15 -12.90
CA VAL A 76 -0.99 44.41 -12.38
C VAL A 76 -1.05 45.83 -11.84
N ALA A 77 -2.06 46.58 -12.27
CA ALA A 77 -2.31 47.96 -11.86
C ALA A 77 -3.61 48.05 -11.07
N VAL A 78 -3.61 48.86 -10.02
CA VAL A 78 -4.69 48.94 -9.04
C VAL A 78 -4.89 50.40 -8.62
N SER A 79 -6.12 50.91 -8.64
CA SER A 79 -6.44 52.21 -8.03
C SER A 79 -7.02 52.05 -6.62
N THR A 80 -6.77 53.05 -5.78
CA THR A 80 -7.24 53.09 -4.38
C THR A 80 -8.09 54.35 -4.13
N GLU A 81 -9.41 54.19 -4.10
CA GLU A 81 -10.34 55.29 -3.82
C GLU A 81 -10.62 55.39 -2.31
N GLY A 82 -10.07 56.42 -1.65
CA GLY A 82 -10.39 56.68 -0.24
C GLY A 82 -9.68 57.90 0.35
N ARG A 83 -10.39 58.67 1.18
CA ARG A 83 -9.81 59.73 2.04
C ARG A 83 -9.79 59.24 3.49
N GLY A 84 -8.62 58.81 3.98
CA GLY A 84 -8.40 58.50 5.40
C GLY A 84 -7.88 57.08 5.67
N LYS A 85 -7.84 56.69 6.95
CA LYS A 85 -7.26 55.40 7.40
C LYS A 85 -8.14 54.16 7.17
N ALA A 86 -9.36 54.32 6.66
CA ALA A 86 -10.16 53.19 6.18
C ALA A 86 -9.71 52.83 4.76
N ARG A 87 -9.28 51.58 4.54
CA ARG A 87 -9.00 51.06 3.19
C ARG A 87 -10.31 51.05 2.39
N GLY A 88 -10.42 51.91 1.39
CA GLY A 88 -11.55 51.94 0.46
C GLY A 88 -11.51 50.79 -0.54
N SER A 89 -12.45 50.82 -1.50
CA SER A 89 -12.53 49.82 -2.57
C SER A 89 -11.26 49.81 -3.43
N VAL A 90 -10.79 48.60 -3.72
CA VAL A 90 -9.57 48.32 -4.47
C VAL A 90 -9.99 47.81 -5.84
N THR A 91 -9.70 48.56 -6.91
CA THR A 91 -10.14 48.23 -8.28
C THR A 91 -8.95 47.92 -9.17
N ASN A 92 -8.93 46.71 -9.74
CA ASN A 92 -7.96 46.31 -10.75
C ASN A 92 -8.21 47.08 -12.05
N LEU A 93 -7.14 47.53 -12.68
CA LEU A 93 -7.16 48.29 -13.92
C LEU A 93 -6.70 47.36 -15.06
N PRO A 94 -7.45 47.23 -16.17
CA PRO A 94 -7.03 46.41 -17.30
C PRO A 94 -5.80 47.03 -17.98
N ILE A 95 -4.90 46.20 -18.48
CA ILE A 95 -3.64 46.64 -19.08
C ILE A 95 -3.49 46.04 -20.48
N GLU A 96 -3.18 46.90 -21.45
CA GLU A 96 -2.95 46.56 -22.85
C GLU A 96 -1.52 46.94 -23.27
N VAL A 97 -0.93 46.20 -24.20
CA VAL A 97 0.35 46.58 -24.84
C VAL A 97 0.03 47.48 -26.03
N LYS A 98 0.46 48.75 -25.98
CA LYS A 98 0.19 49.76 -27.01
C LYS A 98 1.49 50.51 -27.32
N GLN A 99 2.09 50.29 -28.50
CA GLN A 99 3.23 51.08 -28.96
C GLN A 99 2.74 52.35 -29.68
N PRO A 100 3.06 53.57 -29.19
CA PRO A 100 2.80 54.81 -29.92
C PRO A 100 3.59 54.88 -31.24
N HIS A 101 3.03 55.56 -32.25
CA HIS A 101 3.65 55.68 -33.57
C HIS A 101 5.06 56.32 -33.58
N ASP A 102 5.37 57.18 -32.60
CA ASP A 102 6.67 57.86 -32.45
C ASP A 102 7.51 57.30 -31.28
N SER A 103 7.30 56.04 -30.88
CA SER A 103 7.98 55.44 -29.72
C SER A 103 9.40 54.88 -30.03
N PRO A 104 10.37 55.02 -29.11
CA PRO A 104 11.69 54.40 -29.26
C PRO A 104 11.58 52.86 -29.25
N PRO A 105 12.19 52.14 -30.22
CA PRO A 105 12.02 50.68 -30.36
C PRO A 105 12.62 49.86 -29.21
N SER A 106 13.47 50.46 -28.36
CA SER A 106 14.08 49.83 -27.18
C SER A 106 13.19 49.85 -25.93
N LEU A 107 11.99 50.42 -26.01
CA LEU A 107 11.00 50.49 -24.92
C LEU A 107 9.70 49.78 -25.30
N ILE A 108 9.20 48.92 -24.43
CA ILE A 108 7.87 48.32 -24.54
C ILE A 108 6.90 49.10 -23.64
N TRP A 109 5.76 49.47 -24.23
CA TRP A 109 4.75 50.36 -23.67
C TRP A 109 3.49 49.60 -23.26
N TYR A 110 3.06 49.81 -22.02
CA TYR A 110 1.87 49.20 -21.42
C TYR A 110 0.94 50.31 -20.95
N SER A 111 -0.32 50.27 -21.34
CA SER A 111 -1.33 51.27 -20.95
C SER A 111 -2.38 50.65 -20.04
N ALA A 112 -2.68 51.31 -18.92
CA ALA A 112 -3.71 50.89 -17.96
C ALA A 112 -4.93 51.81 -18.05
N SER A 113 -6.10 51.24 -18.34
CA SER A 113 -7.33 52.03 -18.52
C SER A 113 -8.01 52.33 -17.18
N LEU A 114 -8.47 53.57 -17.02
CA LEU A 114 -9.11 54.08 -15.80
C LEU A 114 -10.64 53.89 -15.85
N PRO A 115 -11.30 53.46 -14.76
CA PRO A 115 -12.76 53.33 -14.70
C PRO A 115 -13.49 54.69 -14.64
N LYS A 116 -12.77 55.76 -14.33
CA LYS A 116 -13.22 57.15 -14.40
C LYS A 116 -12.10 57.99 -15.01
N GLU A 117 -12.46 58.80 -16.01
CA GLU A 117 -11.55 59.79 -16.61
C GLU A 117 -11.02 60.78 -15.56
N LEU A 118 -9.71 61.04 -15.60
CA LEU A 118 -9.05 62.01 -14.73
C LEU A 118 -9.16 63.40 -15.35
N ARG A 119 -9.94 64.29 -14.73
CA ARG A 119 -10.13 65.68 -15.20
C ARG A 119 -8.99 66.59 -14.76
N LYS A 120 -8.84 67.74 -15.43
CA LYS A 120 -7.86 68.77 -15.05
C LYS A 120 -7.92 69.13 -13.57
N GLY A 121 -6.79 68.98 -12.87
CA GLY A 121 -6.63 69.22 -11.43
C GLY A 121 -7.06 68.05 -10.53
N GLU A 122 -7.64 66.97 -11.07
CA GLU A 122 -7.84 65.74 -10.31
C GLU A 122 -6.53 64.93 -10.21
N SER A 123 -6.39 64.15 -9.14
CA SER A 123 -5.24 63.27 -8.94
C SER A 123 -5.64 61.89 -8.44
N LEU A 124 -5.06 60.85 -9.04
CA LEU A 124 -5.33 59.44 -8.72
C LEU A 124 -4.16 58.83 -7.95
N ASN A 125 -4.46 58.03 -6.92
CA ASN A 125 -3.48 57.14 -6.29
C ASN A 125 -3.58 55.75 -6.93
N MET A 126 -2.45 55.20 -7.34
CA MET A 126 -2.36 53.98 -8.13
C MET A 126 -1.16 53.15 -7.65
N ASP A 127 -1.40 51.90 -7.29
CA ASP A 127 -0.36 50.93 -6.94
C ASP A 127 -0.18 49.96 -8.12
N VAL A 128 1.06 49.79 -8.59
CA VAL A 128 1.39 48.87 -9.69
C VAL A 128 2.40 47.83 -9.20
N LEU A 129 2.03 46.56 -9.30
CA LEU A 129 2.88 45.42 -9.04
C LEU A 129 3.47 44.90 -10.36
N VAL A 130 4.79 44.83 -10.41
CA VAL A 130 5.57 44.33 -11.55
C VAL A 130 6.44 43.19 -11.05
N VAL A 131 6.43 42.05 -11.75
CA VAL A 131 7.16 40.84 -11.35
C VAL A 131 8.05 40.39 -12.50
N PHE A 132 9.36 40.37 -12.27
CA PHE A 132 10.35 39.94 -13.25
C PHE A 132 11.00 38.61 -12.85
N THR A 133 11.15 37.71 -13.82
CA THR A 133 11.94 36.48 -13.71
C THR A 133 13.35 36.72 -14.29
N HIS A 134 14.30 35.82 -14.04
CA HIS A 134 15.64 35.79 -14.65
C HIS A 134 16.50 37.10 -14.57
N SER A 135 16.08 38.09 -13.79
CA SER A 135 16.75 39.41 -13.68
C SER A 135 17.89 39.46 -12.64
N LEU A 136 18.03 38.41 -11.83
CA LEU A 136 19.19 38.20 -10.96
C LEU A 136 20.18 37.26 -11.65
N ARG A 137 21.41 37.74 -11.88
CA ARG A 137 22.47 36.99 -12.58
C ARG A 137 23.54 36.55 -11.59
N PRO A 138 23.88 35.25 -11.47
CA PRO A 138 24.97 34.83 -10.60
C PRO A 138 26.32 35.37 -11.08
N PHE A 139 27.09 36.00 -10.19
CA PHE A 139 28.39 36.58 -10.50
C PHE A 139 29.35 36.39 -9.31
N PRO A 140 30.29 35.41 -9.37
CA PRO A 140 30.65 34.62 -10.55
C PRO A 140 29.58 33.63 -11.02
N GLU A 141 29.57 33.33 -12.33
CA GLU A 141 28.65 32.36 -12.95
C GLU A 141 28.88 30.92 -12.49
N LYS A 142 30.06 30.65 -11.91
CA LYS A 142 30.55 29.35 -11.45
C LYS A 142 31.15 29.48 -10.05
N ILE A 143 30.82 28.54 -9.18
CA ILE A 143 31.28 28.46 -7.78
C ILE A 143 31.63 27.02 -7.43
N THR A 144 32.59 26.82 -6.54
CA THR A 144 32.85 25.52 -5.92
C THR A 144 31.82 25.21 -4.83
N GLN A 145 31.74 23.95 -4.40
CA GLN A 145 30.81 23.48 -3.37
C GLN A 145 30.86 24.25 -2.02
N ALA A 146 31.95 24.97 -1.74
CA ALA A 146 32.16 25.70 -0.49
C ALA A 146 31.94 27.23 -0.59
N GLU A 147 31.79 27.78 -1.79
CA GLU A 147 31.71 29.23 -2.03
C GLU A 147 30.26 29.73 -2.09
N PRO A 148 29.90 30.80 -1.36
CA PRO A 148 28.55 31.34 -1.38
C PRO A 148 28.18 31.89 -2.76
N GLN A 149 26.92 31.73 -3.15
CA GLN A 149 26.40 32.36 -4.36
C GLN A 149 26.26 33.87 -4.15
N LEU A 150 26.95 34.62 -5.02
CA LEU A 150 26.81 36.06 -5.17
C LEU A 150 25.94 36.38 -6.40
N LEU A 151 25.03 37.33 -6.27
CA LEU A 151 24.08 37.74 -7.31
C LEU A 151 24.30 39.19 -7.71
N LEU A 152 24.22 39.45 -9.02
CA LEU A 152 24.23 40.76 -9.63
C LEU A 152 22.80 41.16 -10.05
N PHE A 153 22.35 42.32 -9.60
CA PHE A 153 21.13 42.99 -10.05
C PHE A 153 21.51 44.27 -10.81
N GLN A 154 20.78 44.56 -11.90
CA GLN A 154 21.02 45.73 -12.76
C GLN A 154 19.67 46.37 -13.13
N ASP A 155 19.51 47.66 -12.83
CA ASP A 155 18.29 48.45 -13.02
C ASP A 155 18.65 49.95 -13.11
N SER A 156 17.71 50.86 -12.90
CA SER A 156 17.92 52.31 -12.83
C SER A 156 17.39 52.90 -11.51
N ALA A 157 18.09 53.90 -10.97
CA ALA A 157 17.62 54.72 -9.85
C ALA A 157 16.37 55.53 -10.25
N HIS A 158 16.38 56.12 -11.44
CA HIS A 158 15.23 56.81 -12.01
C HIS A 158 14.26 55.77 -12.61
N PHE A 159 12.95 56.02 -12.51
CA PHE A 159 11.95 55.20 -13.18
C PHE A 159 11.69 55.72 -14.60
N THR A 160 11.79 54.84 -15.59
CA THR A 160 11.51 55.16 -16.99
C THR A 160 10.01 55.35 -17.21
N SER A 161 9.48 56.51 -16.82
CA SER A 161 8.11 56.92 -17.10
C SER A 161 8.03 57.75 -18.38
N PRO A 162 6.96 57.63 -19.20
CA PRO A 162 6.73 58.56 -20.31
C PRO A 162 6.32 59.97 -19.84
N TYR A 163 6.07 60.17 -18.53
CA TYR A 163 5.65 61.42 -17.92
C TYR A 163 6.77 62.03 -17.06
N GLY A 164 6.70 63.34 -16.81
CA GLY A 164 7.57 64.01 -15.82
C GLY A 164 7.24 63.62 -14.38
N VAL A 165 8.24 63.57 -13.50
CA VAL A 165 8.09 63.13 -12.10
C VAL A 165 8.55 64.23 -11.13
N LYS A 166 7.62 64.82 -10.37
CA LYS A 166 7.92 65.90 -9.41
C LYS A 166 8.80 65.43 -8.24
N TYR A 167 8.54 64.22 -7.72
CA TYR A 167 9.29 63.60 -6.62
C TYR A 167 9.38 62.09 -6.84
N GLN A 168 10.59 61.52 -6.75
CA GLN A 168 10.82 60.08 -6.77
C GLN A 168 11.69 59.61 -5.58
N SER A 169 11.32 58.49 -4.97
CA SER A 169 12.20 57.66 -4.13
C SER A 169 12.30 56.22 -4.65
N LEU A 170 13.46 55.57 -4.43
CA LEU A 170 13.66 54.14 -4.68
C LEU A 170 14.17 53.46 -3.39
N THR A 171 13.54 52.35 -2.99
CA THR A 171 14.00 51.47 -1.91
C THR A 171 14.23 50.06 -2.46
N VAL A 172 15.45 49.55 -2.36
CA VAL A 172 15.81 48.16 -2.68
C VAL A 172 16.00 47.36 -1.39
N LYS A 173 15.27 46.27 -1.22
CA LYS A 173 15.31 45.36 -0.08
C LYS A 173 16.07 44.08 -0.44
N LEU A 174 17.06 43.72 0.37
CA LEU A 174 18.02 42.64 0.16
C LEU A 174 17.79 41.45 1.12
N PRO A 175 18.26 40.22 0.78
CA PRO A 175 18.10 39.05 1.64
C PRO A 175 18.96 39.07 2.91
N SER A 176 19.98 39.93 2.98
CA SER A 176 20.82 40.13 4.16
C SER A 176 21.37 41.56 4.20
N GLU A 177 22.02 41.93 5.30
CA GLU A 177 22.73 43.21 5.46
C GLU A 177 24.13 43.20 4.81
N ASN A 178 24.63 42.02 4.41
CA ASN A 178 25.90 41.88 3.70
C ASN A 178 25.70 42.24 2.22
N VAL A 179 26.54 43.12 1.70
CA VAL A 179 26.54 43.59 0.30
C VAL A 179 28.00 43.71 -0.14
N GLU A 180 28.35 43.11 -1.28
CA GLU A 180 29.71 43.17 -1.84
C GLU A 180 29.98 44.54 -2.47
N SER A 181 29.05 45.01 -3.31
CA SER A 181 29.09 46.36 -3.87
C SER A 181 27.71 46.87 -4.27
N TYR A 182 27.54 48.18 -4.28
CA TYR A 182 26.37 48.87 -4.81
C TYR A 182 26.78 50.22 -5.42
N SER A 183 26.08 50.66 -6.46
CA SER A 183 26.25 52.01 -7.03
C SER A 183 25.99 53.06 -5.95
N LYS A 184 26.98 53.92 -5.67
CA LYS A 184 26.83 55.07 -4.78
C LYS A 184 26.46 56.29 -5.62
N LEU A 185 25.21 56.74 -5.46
CA LEU A 185 24.66 57.91 -6.13
C LEU A 185 24.38 59.01 -5.10
N GLU A 186 24.00 60.19 -5.58
CA GLU A 186 23.53 61.26 -4.69
C GLU A 186 22.31 60.80 -3.88
N ASN A 187 22.27 61.24 -2.62
CA ASN A 187 21.29 60.87 -1.60
C ASN A 187 21.18 59.37 -1.24
N THR A 188 22.11 58.50 -1.69
CA THR A 188 22.09 57.07 -1.29
C THR A 188 22.25 56.89 0.23
N LYS A 189 21.35 56.11 0.85
CA LYS A 189 21.42 55.70 2.27
C LYS A 189 21.25 54.19 2.38
N PHE A 190 22.12 53.53 3.16
CA PHE A 190 22.01 52.10 3.46
C PHE A 190 21.69 51.92 4.95
N SER A 191 20.71 51.06 5.27
CA SER A 191 20.28 50.81 6.64
C SER A 191 19.70 49.40 6.77
N GLY A 192 20.34 48.56 7.57
CA GLY A 192 20.01 47.14 7.68
C GLY A 192 20.09 46.46 6.31
N SER A 193 19.03 45.79 5.87
CA SER A 193 18.93 45.18 4.54
C SER A 193 18.22 46.05 3.48
N GLU A 194 18.04 47.35 3.70
CA GLU A 194 17.48 48.28 2.70
C GLU A 194 18.50 49.33 2.20
N ILE A 195 18.70 49.40 0.88
CA ILE A 195 19.37 50.53 0.20
C ILE A 195 18.29 51.48 -0.30
N LYS A 196 18.43 52.78 -0.02
CA LYS A 196 17.52 53.83 -0.46
C LYS A 196 18.26 54.83 -1.34
N TYR A 197 17.66 55.17 -2.47
CA TYR A 197 18.15 56.10 -3.48
C TYR A 197 17.19 57.28 -3.59
N GLY A 198 17.76 58.48 -3.68
CA GLY A 198 16.99 59.72 -3.63
C GLY A 198 16.63 60.16 -2.20
N PRO A 199 15.70 61.13 -2.05
CA PRO A 199 14.79 61.60 -3.08
C PRO A 199 15.48 62.32 -4.24
N TYR A 200 14.84 62.23 -5.40
CA TYR A 200 15.13 63.00 -6.61
C TYR A 200 13.91 63.86 -6.94
N GLU A 201 14.13 65.10 -7.38
CA GLU A 201 13.07 66.08 -7.63
C GLU A 201 13.09 66.52 -9.10
N ASN A 202 11.90 66.79 -9.66
CA ASN A 202 11.69 67.33 -11.00
C ASN A 202 12.42 66.57 -12.13
N LEU A 203 12.32 65.23 -12.13
CA LEU A 203 12.90 64.39 -13.17
C LEU A 203 12.14 64.53 -14.50
N PRO A 204 12.83 64.66 -15.64
CA PRO A 204 12.21 64.67 -16.95
C PRO A 204 11.70 63.27 -17.35
N ALA A 205 10.79 63.25 -18.33
CA ALA A 205 10.28 62.03 -18.95
C ALA A 205 11.41 61.17 -19.52
N LEU A 206 11.21 59.85 -19.49
CA LEU A 206 12.13 58.79 -19.94
C LEU A 206 13.53 58.83 -19.31
N SER A 207 13.69 59.50 -18.15
CA SER A 207 14.98 59.57 -17.45
C SER A 207 15.47 58.20 -16.93
N TYR A 208 16.77 57.97 -17.08
CA TYR A 208 17.47 56.73 -16.73
C TYR A 208 18.81 57.03 -16.05
N LEU A 209 19.11 56.33 -14.97
CA LEU A 209 20.35 56.48 -14.19
C LEU A 209 20.76 55.10 -13.63
N PRO A 210 21.73 54.39 -14.23
CA PRO A 210 21.96 52.98 -13.95
C PRO A 210 22.41 52.70 -12.51
N VAL A 211 21.84 51.64 -11.92
CA VAL A 211 22.19 51.10 -10.60
C VAL A 211 22.57 49.63 -10.75
N ILE A 212 23.69 49.26 -10.14
CA ILE A 212 24.18 47.89 -10.04
C ILE A 212 24.32 47.55 -8.55
N ILE A 213 23.84 46.38 -8.15
CA ILE A 213 23.94 45.87 -6.77
C ILE A 213 24.42 44.42 -6.82
N HIS A 214 25.42 44.09 -6.01
CA HIS A 214 26.09 42.79 -5.94
C HIS A 214 26.06 42.28 -4.50
N PHE A 215 25.42 41.15 -4.25
CA PHE A 215 25.09 40.69 -2.89
C PHE A 215 25.04 39.16 -2.76
N PRO A 216 25.39 38.59 -1.59
CA PRO A 216 25.24 37.16 -1.31
C PRO A 216 23.78 36.72 -1.17
N SER A 217 23.44 35.57 -1.75
CA SER A 217 22.14 34.90 -1.58
C SER A 217 22.22 33.42 -1.95
N ASN A 218 22.25 32.54 -0.94
CA ASN A 218 22.22 31.08 -1.11
C ASN A 218 20.79 30.49 -1.13
N LYS A 219 19.77 31.30 -1.46
CA LYS A 219 18.39 30.81 -1.55
C LYS A 219 18.19 29.84 -2.73
N PRO A 220 17.18 28.95 -2.69
CA PRO A 220 16.84 28.08 -3.82
C PRO A 220 16.53 28.89 -5.08
N PHE A 221 17.23 28.59 -6.17
CA PHE A 221 16.89 29.08 -7.52
C PHE A 221 16.19 27.97 -8.29
N ALA A 222 14.98 27.60 -7.84
CA ALA A 222 14.23 26.48 -8.40
C ALA A 222 13.40 26.91 -9.63
N ILE A 223 13.82 26.48 -10.82
CA ILE A 223 13.15 26.85 -12.08
C ILE A 223 12.62 25.58 -12.75
N ALA A 224 11.31 25.49 -12.94
CA ALA A 224 10.72 24.47 -13.80
C ALA A 224 10.84 24.94 -15.26
N LYS A 225 11.63 24.23 -16.07
CA LYS A 225 11.68 24.43 -17.53
C LYS A 225 10.34 24.10 -18.17
N GLU A 226 9.65 23.11 -17.60
CA GLU A 226 8.36 22.61 -18.04
C GLU A 226 7.59 22.11 -16.82
N LEU A 227 6.30 22.46 -16.77
CA LEU A 227 5.33 21.90 -15.84
C LEU A 227 4.09 21.48 -16.63
N VAL A 228 3.87 20.16 -16.73
CA VAL A 228 2.59 19.63 -17.22
C VAL A 228 1.72 19.34 -16.01
N ARG A 229 0.58 20.02 -15.91
CA ARG A 229 -0.39 19.87 -14.82
C ARG A 229 -1.69 19.34 -15.38
N GLU A 230 -2.04 18.12 -15.01
CA GLU A 230 -3.18 17.37 -15.51
C GLU A 230 -4.22 17.26 -14.39
N ILE A 231 -5.48 17.56 -14.71
CA ILE A 231 -6.62 17.54 -13.79
C ILE A 231 -7.72 16.66 -14.39
N GLU A 232 -7.76 15.39 -13.98
CA GLU A 232 -8.79 14.43 -14.37
C GLU A 232 -9.99 14.56 -13.42
N ILE A 233 -11.16 14.90 -13.95
CA ILE A 233 -12.41 14.91 -13.19
C ILE A 233 -13.11 13.55 -13.37
N SER A 234 -13.44 12.84 -12.29
CA SER A 234 -14.31 11.66 -12.34
C SER A 234 -15.57 11.86 -11.51
N HIS A 235 -16.74 11.93 -12.16
CA HIS A 235 -18.04 12.03 -11.49
C HIS A 235 -18.36 10.81 -10.59
N TRP A 236 -17.66 9.69 -10.73
CA TRP A 236 -17.82 8.51 -9.88
C TRP A 236 -17.10 8.60 -8.53
N GLY A 237 -16.17 9.55 -8.34
CA GLY A 237 -15.29 9.53 -7.16
C GLY A 237 -14.71 10.89 -6.77
N ASN A 238 -13.59 11.26 -7.39
CA ASN A 238 -12.78 12.42 -7.00
C ASN A 238 -12.25 13.18 -8.23
N VAL A 239 -11.67 14.36 -7.99
CA VAL A 239 -10.75 14.99 -8.95
C VAL A 239 -9.35 14.45 -8.66
N GLN A 240 -8.64 14.01 -9.68
CA GLN A 240 -7.24 13.58 -9.58
C GLN A 240 -6.36 14.63 -10.25
N VAL A 241 -5.41 15.19 -9.50
CA VAL A 241 -4.40 16.11 -10.03
C VAL A 241 -3.07 15.37 -10.16
N THR A 242 -2.37 15.58 -11.27
CA THR A 242 -1.03 15.05 -11.54
C THR A 242 -0.16 16.17 -12.10
N GLU A 243 1.00 16.41 -11.50
CA GLU A 243 1.92 17.51 -11.83
C GLU A 243 3.30 16.94 -12.15
N HIS A 244 3.72 17.02 -13.42
CA HIS A 244 5.03 16.61 -13.89
C HIS A 244 5.97 17.82 -14.01
N TYR A 245 7.02 17.84 -13.21
CA TYR A 245 8.00 18.92 -13.13
C TYR A 245 9.32 18.52 -13.80
N ASN A 246 9.84 19.40 -14.66
CA ASN A 246 11.19 19.34 -15.20
C ASN A 246 12.02 20.49 -14.61
N LEU A 247 12.68 20.26 -13.47
CA LEU A 247 13.26 21.29 -12.60
C LEU A 247 14.78 21.42 -12.79
N ILE A 248 15.29 22.65 -12.88
CA ILE A 248 16.71 23.00 -12.88
C ILE A 248 17.02 23.99 -11.73
N HIS A 249 18.22 23.90 -11.15
CA HIS A 249 18.73 24.96 -10.27
C HIS A 249 19.35 26.09 -11.12
N GLY A 250 18.67 27.24 -11.22
CA GLY A 250 19.06 28.39 -12.05
C GLY A 250 20.20 29.27 -11.50
N GLY A 251 20.67 28.99 -10.29
CA GLY A 251 21.79 29.68 -9.66
C GLY A 251 23.17 29.36 -10.24
N ALA A 252 24.23 29.90 -9.62
CA ALA A 252 25.63 29.75 -10.02
C ALA A 252 26.01 28.27 -10.20
N GLN A 253 26.62 27.93 -11.35
CA GLN A 253 26.91 26.55 -11.72
C GLN A 253 27.99 25.95 -10.82
N SER A 254 27.77 24.71 -10.36
CA SER A 254 28.77 24.00 -9.56
C SER A 254 30.04 23.72 -10.37
N MET A 255 31.20 23.97 -9.76
CA MET A 255 32.53 23.79 -10.34
C MET A 255 33.38 22.85 -9.48
N GLY A 256 34.11 21.94 -10.12
CA GLY A 256 34.86 20.88 -9.46
C GLY A 256 34.03 19.61 -9.23
N GLU A 257 34.57 18.69 -8.42
CA GLU A 257 33.90 17.43 -8.07
C GLU A 257 32.98 17.61 -6.85
N PHE A 258 31.87 16.89 -6.80
CA PHE A 258 30.97 16.88 -5.64
C PHE A 258 31.50 15.94 -4.54
N SER A 259 31.92 16.50 -3.42
CA SER A 259 32.34 15.76 -2.22
C SER A 259 31.15 15.57 -1.29
N ARG A 260 30.60 14.35 -1.25
CA ARG A 260 29.57 13.97 -0.27
C ARG A 260 30.08 14.13 1.17
N LEU A 261 31.37 13.86 1.41
CA LEU A 261 31.98 13.99 2.73
C LEU A 261 31.94 15.44 3.21
N ASP A 262 32.39 16.41 2.40
CA ASP A 262 32.34 17.83 2.76
C ASP A 262 30.91 18.35 2.91
N PHE A 263 29.96 17.85 2.10
CA PHE A 263 28.54 18.22 2.20
C PHE A 263 27.88 17.74 3.51
N GLN A 264 28.35 16.61 4.06
CA GLN A 264 27.88 16.08 5.34
C GLN A 264 28.66 16.64 6.54
N ALA A 265 29.95 16.93 6.38
CA ALA A 265 30.82 17.46 7.44
C ALA A 265 30.64 18.97 7.71
N ARG A 266 30.06 19.73 6.77
CA ARG A 266 29.92 21.20 6.86
C ARG A 266 28.45 21.68 6.87
N PRO A 267 27.53 21.12 7.70
CA PRO A 267 26.09 21.41 7.64
C PRO A 267 25.70 22.84 8.09
N HIS A 268 26.64 23.64 8.58
CA HIS A 268 26.41 25.01 9.08
C HIS A 268 27.27 26.08 8.39
N VAL A 269 28.03 25.72 7.34
CA VAL A 269 28.78 26.72 6.55
C VAL A 269 27.82 27.40 5.59
N GLN A 270 27.78 28.74 5.61
CA GLN A 270 26.95 29.60 4.76
C GLN A 270 27.41 29.64 3.27
N GLY A 271 27.91 28.52 2.73
CA GLY A 271 28.57 28.45 1.43
C GLY A 271 27.97 27.45 0.43
N ALA A 272 27.20 26.46 0.88
CA ALA A 272 26.60 25.50 -0.05
C ALA A 272 25.35 26.10 -0.74
N SER A 273 25.53 26.71 -1.92
CA SER A 273 24.42 27.17 -2.78
C SER A 273 23.71 25.99 -3.47
N ALA A 274 23.01 25.19 -2.66
CA ALA A 274 22.19 24.07 -3.09
C ALA A 274 20.97 23.92 -2.17
N PHE A 275 19.82 23.53 -2.74
CA PHE A 275 18.63 23.21 -1.93
C PHE A 275 18.44 21.70 -1.77
N ARG A 276 17.95 21.31 -0.59
CA ARG A 276 17.54 19.94 -0.27
C ARG A 276 16.02 19.79 -0.35
N ASN A 277 15.28 20.73 0.23
CA ASN A 277 13.83 20.59 0.41
C ASN A 277 13.08 21.60 -0.50
N LEU A 278 11.98 21.15 -1.08
CA LEU A 278 10.98 21.96 -1.80
C LEU A 278 9.64 21.87 -1.05
N MET A 279 8.90 22.97 -1.00
CA MET A 279 7.65 23.06 -0.25
C MET A 279 6.47 23.29 -1.21
N ALA A 280 5.53 22.35 -1.23
CA ALA A 280 4.28 22.45 -1.97
C ALA A 280 3.11 22.68 -1.00
N MET A 281 2.29 23.69 -1.28
CA MET A 281 1.07 24.00 -0.55
C MET A 281 -0.13 23.48 -1.34
N LEU A 282 -0.50 22.23 -1.10
CA LEU A 282 -1.63 21.57 -1.73
C LEU A 282 -2.97 22.06 -1.12
N PRO A 283 -4.09 21.96 -1.87
CA PRO A 283 -5.41 22.27 -1.34
C PRO A 283 -5.74 21.44 -0.08
N PRO A 284 -6.58 21.95 0.83
CA PRO A 284 -7.01 21.20 2.02
C PRO A 284 -7.67 19.89 1.62
N ARG A 285 -7.52 18.86 2.47
CA ARG A 285 -8.06 17.49 2.27
C ARG A 285 -7.52 16.75 1.04
N ALA A 286 -6.38 17.20 0.48
CA ALA A 286 -5.63 16.41 -0.50
C ALA A 286 -5.28 15.02 0.08
N HIS A 287 -5.64 13.97 -0.66
CA HIS A 287 -5.48 12.57 -0.26
C HIS A 287 -4.79 11.76 -1.36
N SER A 288 -4.46 10.50 -1.08
CA SER A 288 -3.77 9.60 -2.04
C SER A 288 -2.49 10.20 -2.64
N ILE A 289 -1.80 11.05 -1.88
CA ILE A 289 -0.63 11.82 -2.33
C ILE A 289 0.52 10.87 -2.65
N TYR A 290 1.12 11.03 -3.83
CA TYR A 290 2.31 10.28 -4.25
C TYR A 290 3.39 11.19 -4.85
N TYR A 291 4.65 10.79 -4.64
CA TYR A 291 5.84 11.47 -5.16
C TYR A 291 6.75 10.43 -5.85
N ARG A 292 6.99 10.60 -7.15
CA ARG A 292 7.72 9.64 -7.99
C ARG A 292 8.65 10.35 -8.97
N ASP A 293 9.72 9.68 -9.40
CA ASP A 293 10.48 10.04 -10.60
C ASP A 293 10.29 8.97 -11.69
N ALA A 294 11.04 9.12 -12.80
CA ALA A 294 11.03 8.15 -13.90
C ALA A 294 11.58 6.75 -13.53
N ILE A 295 12.19 6.58 -12.34
CA ILE A 295 12.76 5.31 -11.87
C ILE A 295 11.80 4.62 -10.89
N GLY A 296 11.03 5.38 -10.12
CA GLY A 296 9.95 4.86 -9.28
C GLY A 296 9.56 5.83 -8.15
N ASN A 297 9.02 5.29 -7.06
CA ASN A 297 8.64 6.09 -5.90
C ASN A 297 9.87 6.75 -5.25
N ILE A 298 9.68 7.93 -4.65
CA ILE A 298 10.64 8.57 -3.74
C ILE A 298 10.00 8.63 -2.35
N SER A 299 10.69 8.13 -1.33
CA SER A 299 10.21 8.08 0.05
C SER A 299 10.57 9.31 0.89
N THR A 300 11.46 10.18 0.39
CA THR A 300 11.93 11.40 1.05
C THR A 300 10.94 12.55 0.84
N SER A 301 9.76 12.44 1.46
CA SER A 301 8.72 13.47 1.46
C SER A 301 7.86 13.42 2.71
N ASN A 302 7.67 14.55 3.38
CA ASN A 302 6.85 14.69 4.59
C ASN A 302 5.51 15.38 4.28
N ILE A 303 4.42 14.97 4.94
CA ILE A 303 3.09 15.56 4.75
C ILE A 303 2.56 16.08 6.09
N HIS A 304 2.20 17.36 6.11
CA HIS A 304 1.61 18.04 7.26
C HIS A 304 0.27 18.67 6.84
N SER A 305 -0.83 18.00 7.21
CA SER A 305 -2.19 18.48 6.93
C SER A 305 -2.77 19.26 8.11
N ASP A 306 -3.33 20.42 7.81
CA ASP A 306 -4.15 21.24 8.69
C ASP A 306 -5.53 21.47 8.05
N SER A 307 -6.50 21.89 8.86
CA SER A 307 -7.81 22.40 8.46
C SER A 307 -7.78 23.38 7.28
N SER A 308 -6.74 24.22 7.17
CA SER A 308 -6.62 25.24 6.12
C SER A 308 -5.89 24.79 4.84
N LYS A 309 -5.03 23.75 4.90
CA LYS A 309 -4.09 23.39 3.83
C LYS A 309 -3.44 22.03 4.05
N THR A 310 -2.99 21.38 2.97
CA THR A 310 -2.10 20.22 3.06
C THR A 310 -0.71 20.61 2.56
N LEU A 311 0.26 20.69 3.48
CA LEU A 311 1.65 20.98 3.16
C LEU A 311 2.38 19.67 2.83
N LEU A 312 3.07 19.65 1.70
CA LEU A 312 3.93 18.57 1.23
C LEU A 312 5.36 19.09 1.13
N GLU A 313 6.25 18.60 1.98
CA GLU A 313 7.69 18.81 1.90
C GLU A 313 8.32 17.68 1.07
N ILE A 314 9.25 18.05 0.19
CA ILE A 314 9.81 17.17 -0.84
C ILE A 314 11.33 17.30 -0.84
N GLU A 315 12.06 16.22 -0.56
CA GLU A 315 13.51 16.14 -0.74
C GLU A 315 13.82 15.27 -1.98
N PRO A 316 14.36 15.84 -3.08
CA PRO A 316 14.81 15.06 -4.23
C PRO A 316 15.95 14.10 -3.84
N ARG A 317 16.14 13.03 -4.63
CA ARG A 317 17.14 11.96 -4.34
C ARG A 317 18.60 12.43 -4.14
N TYR A 318 18.90 13.68 -4.49
CA TYR A 318 20.20 14.33 -4.30
C TYR A 318 19.98 15.85 -4.13
N PRO A 319 20.88 16.55 -3.39
CA PRO A 319 20.82 18.00 -3.26
C PRO A 319 20.97 18.68 -4.62
N MET A 320 20.17 19.70 -4.88
CA MET A 320 20.16 20.42 -6.16
C MET A 320 21.18 21.56 -6.13
N PHE A 321 22.35 21.35 -6.72
CA PHE A 321 23.36 22.39 -7.00
C PHE A 321 23.09 23.10 -8.33
N GLY A 322 23.63 24.32 -8.51
CA GLY A 322 23.45 25.10 -9.74
C GLY A 322 23.83 24.37 -11.03
N GLY A 323 22.94 24.44 -12.01
CA GLY A 323 23.01 23.72 -13.29
C GLY A 323 22.47 22.28 -13.24
N TRP A 324 22.25 21.68 -12.06
CA TRP A 324 21.71 20.32 -11.95
C TRP A 324 20.21 20.31 -12.29
N LYS A 325 19.74 19.20 -12.86
CA LYS A 325 18.37 18.99 -13.33
C LYS A 325 17.77 17.73 -12.72
N THR A 326 16.50 17.79 -12.32
CA THR A 326 15.72 16.65 -11.83
C THR A 326 14.32 16.67 -12.43
N SER A 327 13.73 15.50 -12.66
CA SER A 327 12.40 15.37 -13.26
C SER A 327 11.55 14.42 -12.42
N PHE A 328 10.41 14.89 -11.96
CA PHE A 328 9.56 14.16 -11.02
C PHE A 328 8.07 14.45 -11.24
N THR A 329 7.21 13.62 -10.66
CA THR A 329 5.76 13.77 -10.69
C THR A 329 5.21 13.72 -9.27
N ILE A 330 4.35 14.69 -8.95
CA ILE A 330 3.49 14.68 -7.78
C ILE A 330 2.08 14.33 -8.26
N GLY A 331 1.30 13.58 -7.49
CA GLY A 331 -0.13 13.47 -7.76
C GLY A 331 -0.94 13.34 -6.48
N TYR A 332 -2.16 13.86 -6.49
CA TYR A 332 -3.04 13.96 -5.32
C TYR A 332 -4.51 13.99 -5.72
N GLY A 333 -5.36 13.34 -4.93
CA GLY A 333 -6.81 13.34 -5.07
C GLY A 333 -7.47 14.45 -4.25
N LEU A 334 -8.52 15.06 -4.78
CA LEU A 334 -9.34 16.08 -4.14
C LEU A 334 -10.83 15.67 -4.16
N PRO A 335 -11.58 15.81 -3.05
CA PRO A 335 -13.01 15.48 -3.04
C PRO A 335 -13.82 16.33 -4.03
N LEU A 336 -14.71 15.71 -4.82
CA LEU A 336 -15.52 16.42 -5.84
C LEU A 336 -16.22 17.66 -5.26
N GLN A 337 -16.87 17.51 -4.11
CA GLN A 337 -17.62 18.57 -3.41
C GLN A 337 -16.80 19.83 -3.05
N ASP A 338 -15.47 19.76 -3.05
CA ASP A 338 -14.61 20.88 -2.68
C ASP A 338 -14.09 21.65 -3.94
N CYS A 339 -14.24 21.05 -5.13
CA CYS A 339 -13.69 21.57 -6.40
C CYS A 339 -14.72 21.68 -7.54
N LEU A 340 -15.81 20.91 -7.51
CA LEU A 340 -16.81 20.80 -8.57
C LEU A 340 -18.18 21.26 -8.06
N PHE A 341 -18.72 22.28 -8.71
CA PHE A 341 -19.96 22.97 -8.34
C PHE A 341 -20.99 22.83 -9.48
N GLN A 342 -22.26 23.14 -9.19
CA GLN A 342 -23.35 23.07 -10.18
C GLN A 342 -24.26 24.28 -10.05
N SER A 343 -24.59 24.92 -11.18
CA SER A 343 -25.52 26.04 -11.28
C SER A 343 -26.37 25.89 -12.53
N GLU A 344 -27.68 26.10 -12.45
CA GLU A 344 -28.61 26.14 -13.62
C GLU A 344 -28.54 24.95 -14.61
N GLY A 345 -27.94 23.82 -14.20
CA GLY A 345 -27.74 22.63 -15.04
C GLY A 345 -26.37 22.54 -15.73
N THR A 346 -25.52 23.58 -15.64
CA THR A 346 -24.08 23.46 -15.92
C THR A 346 -23.34 23.01 -14.65
N ARG A 347 -22.25 22.27 -14.84
CA ARG A 347 -21.25 22.01 -13.80
C ARG A 347 -20.04 22.89 -14.05
N PHE A 348 -19.34 23.29 -13.00
CA PHE A 348 -18.08 23.97 -13.14
C PHE A 348 -17.03 23.50 -12.14
N LEU A 349 -15.83 23.22 -12.66
CA LEU A 349 -14.62 23.08 -11.86
C LEU A 349 -14.19 24.48 -11.40
N ASN A 350 -13.75 24.61 -10.15
CA ASN A 350 -13.13 25.81 -9.61
C ASN A 350 -11.90 25.40 -8.79
N ILE A 351 -10.70 25.59 -9.35
CA ILE A 351 -9.43 25.15 -8.77
C ILE A 351 -8.31 26.15 -9.12
N THR A 352 -7.17 26.10 -8.43
CA THR A 352 -6.04 26.99 -8.73
C THR A 352 -5.38 26.64 -10.06
N PHE A 353 -4.83 27.63 -10.78
CA PHE A 353 -4.17 27.46 -12.08
C PHE A 353 -2.70 27.02 -11.96
N GLY A 354 -1.91 27.78 -11.19
CA GLY A 354 -0.45 27.68 -11.12
C GLY A 354 0.10 26.51 -10.30
N SER A 355 1.43 26.48 -10.16
CA SER A 355 2.13 25.51 -9.31
C SER A 355 1.81 25.73 -7.83
N PRO A 356 1.52 24.68 -7.03
CA PRO A 356 1.45 24.77 -5.57
C PRO A 356 2.82 24.96 -4.88
N MET A 357 3.95 24.92 -5.61
CA MET A 357 5.28 25.10 -5.02
C MET A 357 5.61 26.55 -4.67
N HIS A 358 6.24 26.73 -3.51
CA HIS A 358 6.71 28.03 -3.04
C HIS A 358 7.96 28.51 -3.81
N ASP A 359 7.99 29.79 -4.19
CA ASP A 359 9.09 30.49 -4.88
C ASP A 359 9.65 29.82 -6.16
N VAL A 360 8.91 28.90 -6.80
CA VAL A 360 9.29 28.30 -8.10
C VAL A 360 8.89 29.20 -9.28
N ILE A 361 9.83 29.41 -10.22
CA ILE A 361 9.56 30.01 -11.54
C ILE A 361 9.23 28.87 -12.51
N VAL A 362 8.21 29.03 -13.35
CA VAL A 362 7.86 28.05 -14.38
C VAL A 362 7.96 28.71 -15.77
N GLU A 363 8.93 28.31 -16.58
CA GLU A 363 9.17 28.92 -17.91
C GLU A 363 8.06 28.57 -18.90
N ASN A 364 7.60 27.31 -18.91
CA ASN A 364 6.42 26.87 -19.67
C ASN A 364 5.50 26.02 -18.79
N LEU A 365 4.22 26.41 -18.69
CA LEU A 365 3.18 25.68 -17.97
C LEU A 365 2.09 25.23 -18.96
N THR A 366 1.87 23.92 -19.02
CA THR A 366 0.80 23.30 -19.80
C THR A 366 -0.21 22.68 -18.84
N LEU A 367 -1.39 23.32 -18.72
CA LEU A 367 -2.47 22.87 -17.86
C LEU A 367 -3.52 22.12 -18.69
N LYS A 368 -3.64 20.80 -18.46
CA LYS A 368 -4.69 19.95 -19.02
C LYS A 368 -5.83 19.77 -18.03
N VAL A 369 -7.07 19.96 -18.47
CA VAL A 369 -8.28 19.61 -17.69
C VAL A 369 -9.07 18.58 -18.49
N VAL A 370 -9.07 17.33 -18.01
CA VAL A 370 -9.71 16.19 -18.67
C VAL A 370 -11.12 16.01 -18.09
N LEU A 371 -12.15 16.22 -18.93
CA LEU A 371 -13.54 16.13 -18.52
C LEU A 371 -14.13 14.74 -18.85
N PRO A 372 -15.13 14.25 -18.09
CA PRO A 372 -15.79 12.97 -18.36
C PRO A 372 -16.37 12.85 -19.77
N GLU A 373 -16.37 11.63 -20.32
CA GLU A 373 -16.93 11.34 -21.65
C GLU A 373 -18.40 11.78 -21.75
N GLY A 374 -18.75 12.44 -22.86
CA GLY A 374 -20.09 13.02 -23.06
C GLY A 374 -20.28 14.43 -22.47
N SER A 375 -19.25 15.05 -21.90
CA SER A 375 -19.27 16.49 -21.55
C SER A 375 -19.39 17.38 -22.80
N ARG A 376 -20.20 18.45 -22.72
CA ARG A 376 -20.53 19.38 -23.83
C ARG A 376 -20.53 20.83 -23.37
N ASP A 377 -20.68 21.76 -24.31
CA ASP A 377 -20.83 23.21 -24.07
C ASP A 377 -19.74 23.77 -23.14
N ILE A 378 -18.50 23.40 -23.46
CA ILE A 378 -17.31 23.67 -22.64
C ILE A 378 -16.89 25.14 -22.79
N SER A 379 -16.65 25.82 -21.68
CA SER A 379 -16.12 27.19 -21.65
C SER A 379 -15.22 27.42 -20.45
N VAL A 380 -14.27 28.36 -20.55
CA VAL A 380 -13.19 28.57 -19.56
C VAL A 380 -13.13 30.04 -19.15
N SER A 381 -13.02 30.29 -17.85
CA SER A 381 -12.76 31.61 -17.29
C SER A 381 -11.41 31.59 -16.54
N VAL A 382 -10.45 32.38 -17.01
CA VAL A 382 -9.10 32.53 -16.43
C VAL A 382 -8.86 34.02 -16.20
N PRO A 383 -8.32 34.47 -15.05
CA PRO A 383 -8.15 35.89 -14.74
C PRO A 383 -7.00 36.59 -15.51
N PHE A 384 -6.35 35.91 -16.46
CA PHE A 384 -5.26 36.43 -17.28
C PHE A 384 -5.18 35.71 -18.62
N ALA A 385 -4.49 36.33 -19.60
CA ALA A 385 -4.29 35.74 -20.92
C ALA A 385 -3.52 34.40 -20.86
N VAL A 386 -4.06 33.42 -21.57
CA VAL A 386 -3.53 32.06 -21.81
C VAL A 386 -3.82 31.67 -23.26
N LYS A 387 -2.96 30.84 -23.88
CA LYS A 387 -3.30 30.18 -25.15
C LYS A 387 -4.16 28.96 -24.83
N GLN A 388 -5.26 28.77 -25.55
CA GLN A 388 -6.20 27.66 -25.34
C GLN A 388 -6.26 26.76 -26.57
N SER A 389 -6.33 25.45 -26.35
CA SER A 389 -6.63 24.42 -27.35
C SER A 389 -7.48 23.31 -26.73
N GLN A 390 -8.09 22.48 -27.58
CA GLN A 390 -8.88 21.33 -27.15
C GLN A 390 -8.31 20.07 -27.80
N GLU A 391 -8.21 19.01 -26.98
CA GLU A 391 -7.72 17.69 -27.36
C GLU A 391 -8.74 16.62 -26.94
N THR A 392 -8.55 15.38 -27.39
CA THR A 392 -9.30 14.21 -26.91
C THR A 392 -8.30 13.21 -26.36
N GLU A 393 -8.46 12.83 -25.09
CA GLU A 393 -7.63 11.82 -24.45
C GLU A 393 -8.43 10.53 -24.17
N PHE A 394 -7.73 9.42 -24.04
CA PHE A 394 -8.33 8.09 -23.85
C PHE A 394 -7.76 7.44 -22.60
N SER A 395 -8.62 7.25 -21.60
CA SER A 395 -8.35 6.62 -20.31
C SER A 395 -9.04 5.24 -20.26
N HIS A 396 -9.24 4.70 -19.07
CA HIS A 396 -9.95 3.43 -18.88
C HIS A 396 -11.47 3.60 -19.03
N LEU A 397 -12.10 2.65 -19.74
CA LEU A 397 -13.54 2.53 -20.01
C LEU A 397 -14.16 3.55 -20.97
N ASP A 398 -13.33 4.33 -21.67
CA ASP A 398 -13.78 5.32 -22.66
C ASP A 398 -14.11 4.64 -24.02
N ILE A 399 -15.12 5.16 -24.72
CA ILE A 399 -15.56 4.67 -26.05
C ILE A 399 -15.25 5.71 -27.14
N ALA A 400 -15.74 6.94 -26.97
CA ALA A 400 -15.46 8.06 -27.88
C ALA A 400 -14.27 8.92 -27.42
N GLY A 401 -13.82 8.74 -26.17
CA GLY A 401 -12.74 9.52 -25.57
C GLY A 401 -13.24 10.75 -24.81
N ARG A 402 -12.36 11.30 -23.97
CA ARG A 402 -12.63 12.40 -23.05
C ARG A 402 -12.18 13.73 -23.64
N PRO A 403 -13.04 14.77 -23.66
CA PRO A 403 -12.61 16.09 -24.09
C PRO A 403 -11.67 16.70 -23.04
N ALA A 404 -10.44 17.00 -23.46
CA ALA A 404 -9.41 17.64 -22.64
C ALA A 404 -9.22 19.09 -23.09
N ILE A 405 -9.21 20.02 -22.15
CA ILE A 405 -8.88 21.43 -22.40
C ILE A 405 -7.40 21.62 -22.08
N VAL A 406 -6.64 22.21 -23.00
CA VAL A 406 -5.23 22.54 -22.78
C VAL A 406 -5.08 24.06 -22.73
N MET A 407 -4.42 24.54 -21.68
CA MET A 407 -4.07 25.94 -21.47
C MET A 407 -2.55 26.07 -21.33
N GLU A 408 -1.93 26.80 -22.25
CA GLU A 408 -0.50 27.08 -22.22
C GLU A 408 -0.23 28.51 -21.71
N LYS A 409 0.77 28.64 -20.83
CA LYS A 409 1.28 29.95 -20.39
C LYS A 409 2.78 29.89 -20.10
N VAL A 410 3.51 30.86 -20.64
CA VAL A 410 4.94 31.08 -20.37
C VAL A 410 5.17 32.03 -19.19
N ASN A 411 6.37 31.97 -18.58
CA ASN A 411 6.80 32.83 -17.47
C ASN A 411 5.81 32.89 -16.30
N VAL A 412 5.35 31.73 -15.83
CA VAL A 412 4.42 31.64 -14.68
C VAL A 412 5.20 31.76 -13.36
N VAL A 413 4.64 32.57 -12.46
CA VAL A 413 5.14 32.89 -11.11
C VAL A 413 4.02 32.68 -10.08
N PRO A 414 4.29 32.56 -8.77
CA PRO A 414 3.28 32.22 -7.75
C PRO A 414 2.02 33.09 -7.73
N GLU A 415 2.09 34.35 -8.19
CA GLU A 415 0.95 35.27 -8.26
C GLU A 415 -0.10 34.87 -9.32
N HIS A 416 0.27 33.98 -10.25
CA HIS A 416 -0.65 33.33 -11.19
C HIS A 416 -1.35 32.09 -10.60
N ASN A 417 -1.05 31.69 -9.37
CA ASN A 417 -1.72 30.58 -8.69
C ASN A 417 -3.11 30.98 -8.15
N GLN A 418 -3.90 31.62 -9.02
CA GLN A 418 -5.26 32.08 -8.77
C GLN A 418 -6.26 31.01 -9.18
N TYR A 419 -7.50 31.11 -8.69
CA TYR A 419 -8.58 30.24 -9.14
C TYR A 419 -8.99 30.53 -10.58
N PHE A 420 -9.22 29.48 -11.35
CA PHE A 420 -9.83 29.52 -12.68
C PHE A 420 -11.03 28.57 -12.71
N GLN A 421 -11.92 28.76 -13.69
CA GLN A 421 -13.14 27.97 -13.81
C GLN A 421 -13.28 27.32 -15.19
N VAL A 422 -13.78 26.09 -15.21
CA VAL A 422 -14.16 25.36 -16.42
C VAL A 422 -15.62 24.95 -16.30
N HIS A 423 -16.48 25.56 -17.11
CA HIS A 423 -17.93 25.30 -17.16
C HIS A 423 -18.24 24.31 -18.27
N TYR A 424 -19.10 23.34 -18.00
CA TYR A 424 -19.53 22.32 -18.96
C TYR A 424 -20.92 21.76 -18.63
N LYS A 425 -21.61 21.19 -19.62
CA LYS A 425 -22.85 20.42 -19.44
C LYS A 425 -22.53 18.93 -19.50
N PHE A 426 -23.20 18.15 -18.66
CA PHE A 426 -23.03 16.70 -18.59
C PHE A 426 -24.37 16.02 -18.25
N SER A 427 -24.71 14.95 -18.97
CA SER A 427 -25.93 14.18 -18.70
C SER A 427 -25.64 13.05 -17.71
N ASN A 428 -26.40 12.95 -16.61
CA ASN A 428 -26.26 11.85 -15.66
C ASN A 428 -26.50 10.46 -16.30
N ILE A 429 -27.22 10.39 -17.43
CA ILE A 429 -27.44 9.14 -18.18
C ILE A 429 -26.13 8.65 -18.80
N SER A 430 -25.20 9.55 -19.18
CA SER A 430 -23.92 9.19 -19.79
C SER A 430 -23.01 8.36 -18.88
N LEU A 431 -23.20 8.43 -17.55
CA LEU A 431 -22.48 7.56 -16.59
C LEU A 431 -22.79 6.08 -16.80
N LEU A 432 -23.99 5.74 -17.27
CA LEU A 432 -24.38 4.34 -17.51
C LEU A 432 -23.61 3.70 -18.67
N THR A 433 -22.90 4.49 -19.49
CA THR A 433 -22.10 4.00 -20.63
C THR A 433 -20.97 3.08 -20.18
N GLU A 434 -20.22 3.45 -19.14
CA GLU A 434 -19.04 2.67 -18.68
C GLU A 434 -19.45 1.29 -18.12
N PRO A 435 -20.48 1.14 -17.24
CA PRO A 435 -20.97 -0.16 -16.82
C PRO A 435 -21.61 -0.97 -17.95
N LEU A 436 -22.37 -0.33 -18.85
CA LEU A 436 -23.00 -1.02 -19.98
C LEU A 436 -21.96 -1.58 -20.96
N MET A 437 -20.83 -0.89 -21.17
CA MET A 437 -19.72 -1.39 -21.98
C MET A 437 -19.13 -2.68 -21.37
N LEU A 438 -18.91 -2.71 -20.05
CA LEU A 438 -18.41 -3.91 -19.37
C LEU A 438 -19.42 -5.07 -19.43
N ILE A 439 -20.70 -4.78 -19.17
CA ILE A 439 -21.79 -5.77 -19.29
C ILE A 439 -21.85 -6.34 -20.70
N PHE A 440 -21.78 -5.50 -21.73
CA PHE A 440 -21.77 -5.93 -23.14
C PHE A 440 -20.55 -6.82 -23.44
N GLY A 441 -19.34 -6.43 -23.00
CA GLY A 441 -18.13 -7.22 -23.20
C GLY A 441 -18.21 -8.63 -22.58
N PHE A 442 -18.67 -8.75 -21.33
CA PHE A 442 -18.87 -10.06 -20.69
C PHE A 442 -20.02 -10.84 -21.35
N PHE A 443 -21.12 -10.19 -21.72
CA PHE A 443 -22.25 -10.82 -22.40
C PHE A 443 -21.87 -11.39 -23.78
N SER A 444 -21.07 -10.65 -24.57
CA SER A 444 -20.50 -11.14 -25.82
C SER A 444 -19.57 -12.35 -25.62
N LEU A 445 -18.79 -12.38 -24.54
CA LEU A 445 -17.97 -13.55 -24.20
C LEU A 445 -18.83 -14.78 -23.87
N PHE A 446 -19.89 -14.63 -23.07
CA PHE A 446 -20.82 -15.73 -22.78
C PHE A 446 -21.53 -16.23 -24.05
N ILE A 447 -21.98 -15.34 -24.93
CA ILE A 447 -22.55 -15.71 -26.24
C ILE A 447 -21.52 -16.48 -27.08
N ALA A 448 -20.26 -16.03 -27.13
CA ALA A 448 -19.20 -16.73 -27.86
C ALA A 448 -18.95 -18.14 -27.30
N CYS A 449 -18.96 -18.31 -25.98
CA CYS A 449 -18.87 -19.64 -25.34
C CYS A 449 -20.07 -20.53 -25.64
N ILE A 450 -21.30 -19.99 -25.64
CA ILE A 450 -22.53 -20.72 -26.01
C ILE A 450 -22.45 -21.18 -27.47
N ILE A 451 -22.09 -20.28 -28.39
CA ILE A 451 -21.91 -20.61 -29.82
C ILE A 451 -20.82 -21.70 -29.97
N TYR A 452 -19.68 -21.56 -29.30
CA TYR A 452 -18.60 -22.54 -29.36
C TYR A 452 -19.01 -23.94 -28.84
N MET A 453 -19.92 -24.02 -27.87
CA MET A 453 -20.48 -25.30 -27.39
C MET A 453 -21.56 -25.89 -28.31
N HIS A 454 -22.23 -25.07 -29.12
CA HIS A 454 -23.27 -25.52 -30.06
C HIS A 454 -22.79 -25.73 -31.51
N VAL A 455 -21.63 -25.21 -31.90
CA VAL A 455 -21.05 -25.42 -33.24
C VAL A 455 -20.28 -26.74 -33.29
N ASP A 456 -20.88 -27.73 -33.93
CA ASP A 456 -20.27 -29.01 -34.22
C ASP A 456 -19.35 -28.92 -35.46
N PHE A 457 -18.04 -28.94 -35.23
CA PHE A 457 -17.00 -28.93 -36.27
C PHE A 457 -16.63 -30.34 -36.80
N THR A 458 -17.41 -31.40 -36.53
CA THR A 458 -17.07 -32.76 -36.98
C THR A 458 -17.24 -32.94 -38.49
N ILE A 459 -16.13 -33.28 -39.17
CA ILE A 459 -16.06 -33.43 -40.64
C ILE A 459 -16.80 -34.69 -41.13
N SER A 460 -16.94 -35.73 -40.29
CA SER A 460 -17.64 -36.97 -40.66
C SER A 460 -18.50 -37.55 -39.54
N LYS A 461 -19.82 -37.49 -39.75
CA LYS A 461 -20.86 -37.99 -38.85
C LYS A 461 -21.14 -39.50 -38.98
N SER A 462 -20.47 -40.18 -39.93
CA SER A 462 -20.49 -41.64 -40.07
C SER A 462 -19.35 -42.33 -39.31
N SER A 463 -18.49 -41.58 -38.61
CA SER A 463 -17.42 -42.14 -37.80
C SER A 463 -17.96 -42.89 -36.58
N ALA A 464 -17.38 -44.06 -36.27
CA ALA A 464 -17.83 -44.91 -35.16
C ALA A 464 -17.75 -44.20 -33.80
N SER A 465 -16.81 -43.26 -33.63
CA SER A 465 -16.69 -42.42 -32.44
C SER A 465 -17.82 -41.38 -32.32
N TYR A 466 -18.28 -40.79 -33.42
CA TYR A 466 -19.45 -39.88 -33.42
C TYR A 466 -20.72 -40.66 -33.07
N LEU A 467 -20.93 -41.84 -33.67
CA LEU A 467 -22.09 -42.69 -33.38
C LEU A 467 -22.08 -43.20 -31.92
N ALA A 468 -20.93 -43.61 -31.40
CA ALA A 468 -20.78 -44.01 -30.00
C ALA A 468 -21.03 -42.85 -29.02
N LYS A 469 -20.60 -41.62 -29.35
CA LYS A 469 -20.94 -40.44 -28.55
C LYS A 469 -22.45 -40.19 -28.55
N LEU A 470 -23.09 -40.25 -29.71
CA LEU A 470 -24.52 -39.97 -29.85
C LEU A 470 -25.39 -41.00 -29.08
N GLN A 471 -25.00 -42.28 -29.10
CA GLN A 471 -25.57 -43.33 -28.26
C GLN A 471 -25.33 -43.07 -26.76
N TRP A 472 -24.16 -42.58 -26.37
CA TRP A 472 -23.85 -42.27 -24.98
C TRP A 472 -24.66 -41.08 -24.46
N ASP A 473 -24.82 -40.02 -25.27
CA ASP A 473 -25.65 -38.86 -24.93
C ASP A 473 -27.14 -39.24 -24.79
N GLU A 474 -27.65 -40.15 -25.64
CA GLU A 474 -29.00 -40.73 -25.54
C GLU A 474 -29.19 -41.57 -24.27
N VAL A 475 -28.21 -42.40 -23.91
CA VAL A 475 -28.20 -43.17 -22.65
C VAL A 475 -28.13 -42.25 -21.43
N GLN A 476 -27.33 -41.18 -21.46
CA GLN A 476 -27.28 -40.18 -20.38
C GLN A 476 -28.64 -39.48 -20.19
N GLY A 477 -29.28 -39.02 -21.27
CA GLY A 477 -30.61 -38.42 -21.22
C GLY A 477 -31.66 -39.38 -20.63
N THR A 478 -31.61 -40.65 -21.03
CA THR A 478 -32.49 -41.71 -20.50
C THR A 478 -32.25 -41.96 -19.00
N ILE A 479 -30.98 -42.00 -18.55
CA ILE A 479 -30.61 -42.14 -17.13
C ILE A 479 -31.09 -40.92 -16.32
N GLN A 480 -31.04 -39.71 -16.87
CA GLN A 480 -31.49 -38.50 -16.18
C GLN A 480 -33.02 -38.48 -16.01
N GLN A 481 -33.78 -38.91 -17.02
CA GLN A 481 -35.23 -39.12 -16.91
C GLN A 481 -35.58 -40.21 -15.89
N LEU A 482 -34.85 -41.32 -15.87
CA LEU A 482 -34.98 -42.38 -14.88
C LEU A 482 -34.78 -41.83 -13.45
N GLN A 483 -33.80 -40.95 -13.26
CA GLN A 483 -33.48 -40.35 -11.97
C GLN A 483 -34.51 -39.30 -11.51
N ASP A 484 -35.14 -38.58 -12.43
CA ASP A 484 -36.29 -37.71 -12.09
C ASP A 484 -37.50 -38.51 -11.62
N ILE A 485 -37.81 -39.64 -12.30
CA ILE A 485 -38.85 -40.58 -11.87
C ILE A 485 -38.54 -41.12 -10.45
N PHE A 486 -37.29 -41.50 -10.15
CA PHE A 486 -36.91 -41.91 -8.79
C PHE A 486 -37.13 -40.79 -7.75
N ASN A 487 -36.77 -39.54 -8.05
CA ASN A 487 -37.01 -38.40 -7.16
C ASN A 487 -38.52 -38.16 -6.93
N ARG A 488 -39.34 -38.30 -7.99
CA ARG A 488 -40.81 -38.20 -7.91
C ARG A 488 -41.42 -39.33 -7.06
N CYS A 489 -40.88 -40.55 -7.14
CA CYS A 489 -41.28 -41.66 -6.26
C CYS A 489 -40.95 -41.40 -4.78
N LEU A 490 -39.74 -40.92 -4.48
CA LEU A 490 -39.32 -40.57 -3.11
C LEU A 490 -40.23 -39.48 -2.51
N LEU A 491 -40.52 -38.42 -3.27
CA LEU A 491 -41.44 -37.35 -2.84
C LEU A 491 -42.87 -37.84 -2.53
N ILE A 492 -43.31 -38.96 -3.15
CA ILE A 492 -44.60 -39.59 -2.83
C ILE A 492 -44.50 -40.41 -1.54
N HIS A 493 -43.37 -41.11 -1.33
CA HIS A 493 -43.10 -41.85 -0.09
C HIS A 493 -43.04 -40.92 1.13
N ASP A 494 -42.28 -39.82 1.05
CA ASP A 494 -42.17 -38.81 2.11
C ASP A 494 -43.54 -38.24 2.51
N LYS A 495 -44.43 -38.02 1.53
CA LYS A 495 -45.81 -37.56 1.77
C LYS A 495 -46.68 -38.63 2.44
N LEU A 496 -46.48 -39.91 2.10
CA LEU A 496 -47.18 -41.02 2.74
C LEU A 496 -46.74 -41.14 4.21
N GLU A 497 -45.44 -41.04 4.48
CA GLU A 497 -44.89 -41.10 5.83
C GLU A 497 -45.34 -39.89 6.67
N ALA A 498 -45.34 -38.69 6.10
CA ALA A 498 -45.90 -37.49 6.74
C ALA A 498 -47.38 -37.68 7.11
N SER A 499 -48.18 -38.26 6.21
CA SER A 499 -49.60 -38.56 6.48
C SER A 499 -49.80 -39.62 7.56
N LEU A 500 -48.88 -40.58 7.71
CA LEU A 500 -48.90 -41.58 8.79
C LEU A 500 -48.52 -40.96 10.15
N ARG A 501 -47.54 -40.04 10.16
CA ARG A 501 -47.18 -39.24 11.36
C ARG A 501 -48.28 -38.23 11.75
N GLU A 502 -49.07 -37.74 10.80
CA GLU A 502 -50.25 -36.91 11.06
C GLU A 502 -51.42 -37.77 11.59
N LEU A 503 -51.63 -38.97 11.04
CA LEU A 503 -52.64 -39.93 11.52
C LEU A 503 -52.40 -40.29 12.99
N SER A 504 -51.17 -40.60 13.40
CA SER A 504 -50.85 -40.92 14.80
C SER A 504 -50.99 -39.72 15.77
N ARG A 505 -51.02 -38.50 15.24
CA ARG A 505 -51.19 -37.25 16.00
C ARG A 505 -52.66 -36.78 16.09
N THR A 506 -53.48 -37.11 15.11
CA THR A 506 -54.85 -36.54 14.94
C THR A 506 -55.98 -37.57 14.97
N GLY A 507 -55.69 -38.84 14.69
CA GLY A 507 -56.68 -39.91 14.57
C GLY A 507 -57.53 -39.88 13.29
N ASP A 508 -57.26 -38.98 12.34
CA ASP A 508 -58.07 -38.87 11.10
C ASP A 508 -57.73 -39.96 10.06
N VAL A 509 -58.40 -41.10 10.21
CA VAL A 509 -58.35 -42.23 9.29
C VAL A 509 -58.91 -41.89 7.89
N GLN A 510 -59.82 -40.91 7.76
CA GLN A 510 -60.40 -40.52 6.46
C GLN A 510 -59.36 -39.76 5.63
N ALA A 511 -58.69 -38.77 6.22
CA ALA A 511 -57.63 -38.01 5.56
C ALA A 511 -56.48 -38.93 5.10
N CYS A 512 -55.99 -39.82 5.97
CA CYS A 512 -54.92 -40.74 5.62
C CYS A 512 -55.31 -41.73 4.50
N LYS A 513 -56.56 -42.23 4.49
CA LYS A 513 -57.07 -43.08 3.40
C LYS A 513 -57.17 -42.33 2.07
N ALA A 514 -57.53 -41.04 2.09
CA ALA A 514 -57.56 -40.20 0.90
C ALA A 514 -56.15 -39.95 0.32
N VAL A 515 -55.17 -39.63 1.18
CA VAL A 515 -53.77 -39.42 0.76
C VAL A 515 -53.18 -40.71 0.17
N ARG A 516 -53.37 -41.87 0.84
CA ARG A 516 -52.92 -43.17 0.33
C ARG A 516 -53.48 -43.48 -1.05
N LYS A 517 -54.80 -43.34 -1.24
CA LYS A 517 -55.46 -43.56 -2.55
C LYS A 517 -54.92 -42.65 -3.66
N SER A 518 -54.50 -41.43 -3.33
CA SER A 518 -53.84 -40.52 -4.28
C SER A 518 -52.41 -40.94 -4.59
N ALA A 519 -51.64 -41.39 -3.59
CA ALA A 519 -50.27 -41.89 -3.77
C ALA A 519 -50.25 -43.16 -4.65
N ASP A 520 -51.18 -44.10 -4.40
CA ASP A 520 -51.33 -45.34 -5.17
C ASP A 520 -51.61 -45.05 -6.66
N SER A 521 -52.40 -44.02 -6.99
CA SER A 521 -52.60 -43.62 -8.39
C SER A 521 -51.36 -43.01 -9.03
N LEU A 522 -50.62 -42.16 -8.31
CA LEU A 522 -49.41 -41.50 -8.83
C LEU A 522 -48.27 -42.50 -9.07
N LEU A 523 -48.07 -43.46 -8.16
CA LEU A 523 -47.12 -44.56 -8.33
C LEU A 523 -47.48 -45.45 -9.52
N LYS A 524 -48.78 -45.71 -9.74
CA LYS A 524 -49.27 -46.48 -10.87
C LYS A 524 -49.05 -45.79 -12.22
N ASP A 525 -49.03 -44.46 -12.26
CA ASP A 525 -48.73 -43.69 -13.48
C ASP A 525 -47.22 -43.54 -13.70
N LEU A 526 -46.42 -43.30 -12.66
CA LEU A 526 -44.95 -43.37 -12.74
C LEU A 526 -44.45 -44.76 -13.20
N SER A 527 -45.13 -45.84 -12.81
CA SER A 527 -44.86 -47.20 -13.31
C SER A 527 -45.11 -47.36 -14.82
N LYS A 528 -45.99 -46.55 -15.43
CA LYS A 528 -46.18 -46.51 -16.89
C LYS A 528 -45.07 -45.71 -17.56
N GLU A 529 -44.68 -44.57 -16.99
CA GLU A 529 -43.55 -43.74 -17.49
C GLU A 529 -42.23 -44.53 -17.47
N LEU A 530 -42.00 -45.36 -16.44
CA LEU A 530 -40.78 -46.14 -16.26
C LEU A 530 -40.57 -47.25 -17.31
N LYS A 531 -41.63 -47.97 -17.69
CA LYS A 531 -41.55 -49.17 -18.56
C LYS A 531 -40.86 -48.96 -19.91
N PRO A 532 -41.18 -47.93 -20.73
CA PRO A 532 -40.50 -47.73 -22.01
C PRO A 532 -39.02 -47.35 -21.85
N LEU A 533 -38.67 -46.57 -20.82
CA LEU A 533 -37.28 -46.18 -20.55
C LEU A 533 -36.43 -47.39 -20.13
N LEU A 534 -37.01 -48.31 -19.34
CA LEU A 534 -36.35 -49.53 -18.89
C LEU A 534 -36.15 -50.52 -20.06
N ALA A 535 -37.12 -50.62 -20.97
CA ALA A 535 -36.97 -51.39 -22.22
C ALA A 535 -35.89 -50.81 -23.14
N LEU A 536 -35.80 -49.48 -23.28
CA LEU A 536 -34.75 -48.82 -24.06
C LEU A 536 -33.36 -49.14 -23.48
N LEU A 537 -33.18 -49.01 -22.17
CA LEU A 537 -31.93 -49.35 -21.47
C LEU A 537 -31.57 -50.83 -21.59
N GLN A 538 -32.54 -51.74 -21.55
CA GLN A 538 -32.31 -53.18 -21.77
C GLN A 538 -31.90 -53.51 -23.21
N SER A 539 -32.27 -52.70 -24.20
CA SER A 539 -31.88 -52.90 -25.60
C SER A 539 -30.46 -52.43 -25.95
N SER A 540 -29.83 -51.61 -25.09
CA SER A 540 -28.51 -51.02 -25.36
C SER A 540 -27.36 -51.87 -24.78
N PRO A 541 -26.45 -52.40 -25.63
CA PRO A 541 -25.37 -53.28 -25.17
C PRO A 541 -24.34 -52.56 -24.25
N GLN A 542 -24.29 -51.23 -24.29
CA GLN A 542 -23.40 -50.43 -23.44
C GLN A 542 -23.95 -50.23 -22.02
N ALA A 543 -25.27 -50.39 -21.81
CA ALA A 543 -25.91 -50.20 -20.51
C ALA A 543 -25.69 -51.37 -19.53
N ALA A 544 -25.26 -52.54 -20.01
CA ALA A 544 -25.11 -53.77 -19.22
C ALA A 544 -24.21 -53.61 -17.97
N HIS A 545 -23.16 -52.77 -18.05
CA HIS A 545 -22.28 -52.49 -16.91
C HIS A 545 -22.89 -51.56 -15.85
N ILE A 546 -23.96 -50.83 -16.17
CA ILE A 546 -24.64 -49.89 -15.27
C ILE A 546 -25.88 -50.53 -14.63
N LEU A 547 -26.59 -51.38 -15.39
CA LEU A 547 -27.87 -51.99 -14.99
C LEU A 547 -27.78 -52.80 -13.68
N LEU A 548 -26.66 -53.49 -13.48
CA LEU A 548 -26.51 -54.59 -12.51
C LEU A 548 -26.48 -54.16 -11.02
N LYS A 549 -26.55 -52.86 -10.71
CA LYS A 549 -26.44 -52.34 -9.32
C LYS A 549 -27.53 -51.37 -8.86
N LYS A 550 -28.50 -51.04 -9.72
CA LYS A 550 -29.71 -50.29 -9.33
C LYS A 550 -30.99 -51.13 -9.41
N LEU A 551 -30.98 -52.25 -10.14
CA LEU A 551 -32.18 -53.06 -10.32
C LEU A 551 -32.60 -53.85 -9.06
N GLU A 552 -31.66 -54.25 -8.20
CA GLU A 552 -31.96 -54.93 -6.92
C GLU A 552 -32.87 -54.08 -6.00
N VAL A 553 -32.71 -52.75 -6.04
CA VAL A 553 -33.55 -51.81 -5.29
C VAL A 553 -34.96 -51.73 -5.87
N LEU A 554 -35.13 -51.98 -7.18
CA LEU A 554 -36.44 -51.98 -7.83
C LEU A 554 -37.28 -53.19 -7.42
N THR A 555 -36.65 -54.36 -7.26
CA THR A 555 -37.30 -55.60 -6.77
C THR A 555 -37.78 -55.46 -5.32
N LEU A 556 -37.16 -54.58 -4.53
CA LEU A 556 -37.54 -54.29 -3.14
C LEU A 556 -38.62 -53.19 -3.01
N LEU A 557 -38.98 -52.51 -4.10
CA LEU A 557 -39.95 -51.39 -4.12
C LEU A 557 -41.26 -51.72 -4.86
N VAL A 558 -41.40 -52.96 -5.36
CA VAL A 558 -42.68 -53.51 -5.83
C VAL A 558 -43.19 -54.49 -4.77
N PRO A 559 -44.18 -54.10 -3.93
CA PRO A 559 -44.76 -55.02 -2.96
C PRO A 559 -45.74 -55.97 -3.67
N ASP A 560 -45.27 -57.18 -4.00
CA ASP A 560 -46.15 -58.31 -4.24
C ASP A 560 -46.81 -58.71 -2.91
N ASN A 561 -48.04 -58.22 -2.69
CA ASN A 561 -49.09 -58.62 -1.73
C ASN A 561 -48.80 -58.75 -0.22
N ASP A 562 -47.62 -59.16 0.25
CA ASP A 562 -47.46 -59.78 1.59
C ASP A 562 -47.71 -58.85 2.79
N ILE A 563 -47.55 -57.52 2.63
CA ILE A 563 -47.90 -56.52 3.65
C ILE A 563 -49.43 -56.51 3.96
N SER A 564 -50.24 -57.22 3.17
CA SER A 564 -51.70 -57.31 3.35
C SER A 564 -52.14 -58.30 4.44
N GLN A 565 -51.28 -59.17 4.97
CA GLN A 565 -51.68 -60.17 5.99
C GLN A 565 -51.48 -59.67 7.43
N ASP A 566 -50.34 -59.07 7.76
CA ASP A 566 -50.03 -58.63 9.13
C ASP A 566 -50.96 -57.54 9.67
N LEU A 567 -51.62 -56.77 8.78
CA LEU A 567 -52.60 -55.74 9.13
C LEU A 567 -54.06 -56.24 9.15
N VAL A 568 -54.33 -57.48 8.74
CA VAL A 568 -55.65 -58.12 8.85
C VAL A 568 -55.70 -59.03 10.08
N ASN A 569 -54.60 -59.71 10.39
CA ASN A 569 -54.46 -60.62 11.54
C ASN A 569 -54.48 -59.92 12.92
N GLN A 570 -54.75 -58.61 13.00
CA GLN A 570 -54.95 -57.85 14.25
C GLN A 570 -56.38 -57.37 14.48
N GLU A 571 -57.32 -57.58 13.55
CA GLU A 571 -58.73 -57.15 13.72
C GLU A 571 -59.67 -58.24 14.30
N GLU A 572 -59.24 -59.51 14.45
CA GLU A 572 -60.14 -60.62 14.87
C GLU A 572 -59.99 -61.14 16.33
N ASP A 573 -58.88 -60.90 17.04
CA ASP A 573 -58.58 -61.60 18.32
C ASP A 573 -58.54 -60.70 19.57
N ASN A 574 -59.47 -59.74 19.71
CA ASN A 574 -59.68 -59.02 20.98
C ASN A 574 -61.14 -58.58 21.16
N GLY A 575 -61.96 -59.48 21.71
CA GLY A 575 -63.42 -59.31 21.62
C GLY A 575 -64.33 -60.02 22.62
N HIS A 576 -63.92 -60.38 23.86
CA HIS A 576 -64.79 -60.40 25.09
C HIS A 576 -64.06 -60.86 26.38
N GLY A 577 -64.50 -60.34 27.55
CA GLY A 577 -64.13 -60.78 28.93
C GLY A 577 -62.94 -60.04 29.56
N GLN A 578 -63.09 -59.04 30.44
CA GLN A 578 -63.52 -59.07 31.86
C GLN A 578 -62.69 -60.02 32.77
N GLY A 579 -61.97 -59.56 33.80
CA GLY A 579 -61.67 -58.18 34.25
C GLY A 579 -61.01 -58.10 35.66
N ASP A 580 -60.80 -56.86 36.16
CA ASP A 580 -60.44 -56.45 37.55
C ASP A 580 -58.93 -56.42 38.00
N VAL A 581 -58.68 -55.69 39.11
CA VAL A 581 -57.51 -55.66 40.04
C VAL A 581 -56.29 -54.74 39.81
N THR A 582 -56.47 -53.42 39.98
CA THR A 582 -55.74 -52.47 40.89
C THR A 582 -54.14 -52.36 40.87
N PRO A 583 -53.42 -51.58 41.74
CA PRO A 583 -52.67 -50.40 41.21
C PRO A 583 -51.25 -50.07 41.75
N ARG A 584 -50.54 -49.14 41.06
CA ARG A 584 -49.58 -48.09 41.58
C ARG A 584 -49.00 -47.29 40.39
N GLU A 585 -49.14 -45.95 40.33
CA GLU A 585 -48.17 -44.93 40.80
C GLU A 585 -46.76 -45.11 40.16
N GLU A 586 -46.21 -44.17 39.36
CA GLU A 586 -46.12 -42.70 39.56
C GLU A 586 -46.26 -41.81 38.29
N SER A 587 -46.63 -40.55 38.53
CA SER A 587 -46.36 -39.28 37.79
C SER A 587 -46.30 -39.21 36.23
N MET A 588 -47.33 -38.57 35.64
CA MET A 588 -47.15 -37.68 34.47
C MET A 588 -48.20 -36.56 34.44
N SER A 589 -47.75 -35.32 34.18
CA SER A 589 -48.57 -34.15 33.82
C SER A 589 -47.66 -33.18 33.04
N ASN A 590 -47.72 -32.97 31.72
CA ASN A 590 -48.85 -32.79 30.80
C ASN A 590 -49.50 -31.39 30.93
N GLU A 591 -49.03 -30.45 30.12
CA GLU A 591 -49.61 -29.11 29.93
C GLU A 591 -50.04 -28.93 28.47
N GLN A 592 -51.34 -28.75 28.23
CA GLN A 592 -51.86 -27.82 27.22
C GLN A 592 -53.39 -27.72 27.30
N ARG A 593 -53.90 -26.57 27.75
CA ARG A 593 -54.92 -25.79 27.04
C ARG A 593 -55.11 -24.41 27.67
N GLU A 594 -55.46 -23.45 26.81
CA GLU A 594 -55.84 -22.10 27.18
C GLU A 594 -57.29 -22.07 27.67
N GLU A 595 -57.65 -21.08 28.50
CA GLU A 595 -58.79 -20.20 28.16
C GLU A 595 -58.85 -18.92 29.03
N ASN A 596 -59.24 -17.81 28.38
CA ASN A 596 -60.08 -16.72 28.86
C ASN A 596 -59.82 -15.95 30.20
N ALA A 597 -59.32 -14.72 29.99
CA ALA A 597 -59.97 -13.45 30.38
C ALA A 597 -59.80 -12.80 31.78
N HIS A 598 -59.91 -11.46 31.73
CA HIS A 598 -60.20 -10.47 32.79
C HIS A 598 -59.33 -10.32 34.07
N ALA A 599 -58.66 -9.14 34.13
CA ALA A 599 -58.53 -8.25 35.32
C ALA A 599 -57.65 -8.78 36.50
N PRO A 600 -56.97 -7.92 37.30
CA PRO A 600 -57.44 -6.66 37.90
C PRO A 600 -56.53 -5.45 37.55
N CYS A 601 -56.74 -4.17 37.94
CA CYS A 601 -57.25 -3.55 39.19
C CYS A 601 -56.32 -3.80 40.41
N GLU A 602 -56.07 -2.88 41.35
CA GLU A 602 -56.34 -1.44 41.47
C GLU A 602 -55.41 -0.85 42.57
N ILE A 603 -55.46 0.46 42.85
CA ILE A 603 -54.90 1.18 44.03
C ILE A 603 -53.33 1.28 44.03
N ALA A 604 -52.65 2.42 43.84
CA ALA A 604 -52.71 3.79 44.40
C ALA A 604 -52.14 3.94 45.84
N GLY A 605 -51.65 5.09 46.33
CA GLY A 605 -51.24 6.37 45.70
C GLY A 605 -49.76 6.67 46.06
N ASP A 606 -49.22 7.89 46.04
CA ASP A 606 -49.70 9.24 45.69
C ASP A 606 -48.53 9.98 44.98
N SER A 607 -48.70 10.81 43.94
CA SER A 607 -49.60 11.94 43.68
C SER A 607 -49.08 13.28 44.25
N ALA A 608 -48.71 14.19 43.34
CA ALA A 608 -48.41 15.62 43.56
C ALA A 608 -48.16 16.31 42.20
N GLU A 609 -49.21 16.69 41.47
CA GLU A 609 -49.09 17.56 40.29
C GLU A 609 -48.91 19.04 40.71
N LEU A 610 -48.44 19.88 39.77
CA LEU A 610 -48.97 21.23 39.64
C LEU A 610 -48.83 21.77 38.21
N ASN A 611 -49.96 22.26 37.68
CA ASN A 611 -50.08 23.02 36.43
C ASN A 611 -49.62 24.48 36.67
N SER A 612 -49.45 25.39 35.71
CA SER A 612 -49.88 25.50 34.29
C SER A 612 -48.70 26.10 33.44
N GLU A 613 -48.76 26.84 32.31
CA GLU A 613 -49.82 27.47 31.50
C GLU A 613 -49.32 27.93 30.10
N ASN A 614 -50.16 28.64 29.35
CA ASN A 614 -49.84 29.68 28.33
C ASN A 614 -48.87 29.34 27.18
N SER A 615 -49.48 28.72 26.15
CA SER A 615 -49.20 29.02 24.72
C SER A 615 -50.16 30.17 24.26
N PRO A 616 -50.13 30.76 23.03
CA PRO A 616 -49.83 30.09 21.74
C PRO A 616 -49.12 30.90 20.61
N LEU A 617 -48.69 30.16 19.57
CA LEU A 617 -48.44 30.59 18.17
C LEU A 617 -47.25 31.56 17.92
N THR A 618 -46.54 31.56 16.77
CA THR A 618 -46.84 31.05 15.41
C THR A 618 -45.65 30.30 14.73
N ASN A 619 -45.95 29.50 13.69
CA ASN A 619 -45.08 29.13 12.54
C ASN A 619 -43.76 28.38 12.82
N SER A 620 -43.68 27.05 12.66
CA SER A 620 -43.55 26.27 11.39
C SER A 620 -42.10 26.15 10.86
N GLN A 621 -41.60 25.00 10.42
CA GLN A 621 -42.28 23.74 10.07
C GLN A 621 -41.40 22.49 10.38
N ARG A 622 -42.03 21.31 10.47
CA ARG A 622 -41.38 20.05 10.90
C ARG A 622 -40.56 19.37 9.80
N SER A 623 -39.44 18.76 10.18
CA SER A 623 -38.82 17.65 9.42
C SER A 623 -39.64 16.34 9.58
N PRO A 624 -39.93 15.59 8.50
CA PRO A 624 -40.56 14.28 8.59
C PRO A 624 -39.54 13.12 8.59
N ARG A 625 -39.73 12.12 9.46
CA ARG A 625 -39.17 10.78 9.29
C ARG A 625 -40.21 9.87 8.62
N ARG A 626 -39.83 9.20 7.53
CA ARG A 626 -40.25 7.85 7.09
C ARG A 626 -39.17 7.40 6.10
N ALA A 627 -38.43 6.31 6.27
CA ALA A 627 -38.74 4.92 6.64
C ALA A 627 -39.29 4.09 5.47
N ASN A 628 -38.85 2.82 5.42
CA ASN A 628 -39.01 1.83 4.34
C ASN A 628 -38.10 2.09 3.11
N SER A 629 -37.52 1.07 2.44
CA SER A 629 -37.28 -0.32 2.86
C SER A 629 -36.29 -1.01 1.90
N ILE A 630 -35.46 -1.89 2.47
CA ILE A 630 -34.86 -3.13 1.90
C ILE A 630 -34.99 -3.34 0.38
N PHE A 631 -33.86 -3.50 -0.31
CA PHE A 631 -33.63 -4.69 -1.15
C PHE A 631 -32.15 -4.98 -1.35
N GLU A 632 -31.71 -6.14 -0.88
CA GLU A 632 -30.43 -6.74 -1.27
C GLU A 632 -30.57 -7.44 -2.62
N ARG A 633 -29.50 -7.45 -3.42
CA ARG A 633 -29.26 -8.50 -4.41
C ARG A 633 -27.77 -8.59 -4.74
N GLY A 634 -27.13 -9.73 -4.47
CA GLY A 634 -25.83 -10.09 -5.05
C GLY A 634 -25.96 -10.37 -6.56
N GLU A 635 -24.89 -10.40 -7.35
CA GLU A 635 -23.89 -11.48 -7.27
C GLU A 635 -22.53 -11.13 -7.92
N ALA A 636 -21.64 -12.13 -7.92
CA ALA A 636 -20.20 -12.08 -8.21
C ALA A 636 -19.75 -11.57 -9.59
N SER A 637 -18.51 -11.06 -9.63
CA SER A 637 -17.46 -11.62 -10.51
C SER A 637 -16.05 -11.15 -10.07
N ASN A 638 -15.00 -11.90 -10.45
CA ASN A 638 -13.63 -11.74 -9.91
C ASN A 638 -12.71 -10.88 -10.79
N ALA A 639 -12.02 -9.92 -10.19
CA ALA A 639 -10.88 -9.22 -10.79
C ALA A 639 -9.83 -8.83 -9.72
N HIS A 640 -9.04 -9.79 -9.24
CA HIS A 640 -8.05 -9.54 -8.17
C HIS A 640 -6.84 -8.70 -8.63
N LYS A 641 -6.91 -7.37 -8.44
CA LYS A 641 -5.69 -6.53 -8.31
C LYS A 641 -4.90 -7.02 -7.07
N ARG A 642 -3.82 -7.78 -7.29
CA ARG A 642 -2.95 -8.27 -6.22
C ARG A 642 -2.17 -7.12 -5.57
N SER A 643 -2.59 -6.71 -4.37
CA SER A 643 -1.76 -5.83 -3.52
C SER A 643 -0.53 -6.58 -3.00
N ARG A 644 0.60 -5.88 -2.88
CA ARG A 644 1.82 -6.40 -2.25
C ARG A 644 1.66 -6.42 -0.73
N ASN A 645 0.96 -7.44 -0.19
CA ASN A 645 0.88 -7.64 1.25
C ASN A 645 2.26 -7.92 1.82
N THR A 646 2.80 -6.99 2.61
CA THR A 646 3.82 -7.30 3.61
C THR A 646 3.28 -8.38 4.56
N PRO A 647 4.15 -9.28 5.07
CA PRO A 647 3.76 -10.20 6.14
C PRO A 647 3.14 -9.41 7.30
N ILE A 648 2.09 -9.95 7.92
CA ILE A 648 1.29 -9.15 8.88
C ILE A 648 2.09 -8.85 10.17
N TRP A 649 3.18 -9.58 10.44
CA TRP A 649 4.14 -9.23 11.50
C TRP A 649 5.10 -8.10 11.14
N LEU A 650 5.22 -7.75 9.85
CA LEU A 650 6.11 -6.71 9.35
C LEU A 650 5.44 -5.33 9.26
N LYS A 651 4.14 -5.23 9.56
CA LYS A 651 3.35 -3.98 9.47
C LYS A 651 3.46 -3.09 10.71
N ASP A 652 3.90 -3.63 11.84
CA ASP A 652 3.94 -2.94 13.13
C ASP A 652 5.30 -2.28 13.43
N TYR A 653 6.29 -2.42 12.53
CA TYR A 653 7.59 -1.76 12.66
C TYR A 653 7.55 -0.39 12.00
N GLU A 654 8.09 0.63 12.68
CA GLU A 654 8.42 1.93 12.06
C GLU A 654 9.60 1.71 11.08
N THR A 655 9.30 1.35 9.83
CA THR A 655 10.31 1.12 8.78
C THR A 655 10.87 2.44 8.23
N GLY A 656 11.63 3.14 9.06
CA GLY A 656 12.86 3.78 8.55
C GLY A 656 13.82 2.71 8.03
N GLU A 657 14.88 3.10 7.29
CA GLU A 657 15.81 2.15 6.63
C GLU A 657 16.28 1.05 7.60
N GLY A 658 15.74 -0.15 7.42
CA GLY A 658 15.68 -1.16 8.47
C GLY A 658 15.67 -2.56 7.87
N LEU A 659 16.53 -3.40 8.44
CA LEU A 659 16.94 -4.67 7.86
C LEU A 659 15.76 -5.64 7.67
N SER A 660 15.49 -6.01 6.42
CA SER A 660 14.57 -7.09 6.05
C SER A 660 14.99 -8.45 6.64
N GLU A 661 14.15 -9.48 6.54
CA GLU A 661 14.52 -10.84 6.98
C GLU A 661 15.76 -11.38 6.23
N GLU A 662 15.99 -10.96 4.98
CA GLU A 662 17.21 -11.26 4.23
C GLU A 662 18.44 -10.54 4.83
N GLU A 663 18.28 -9.30 5.25
CA GLU A 663 19.35 -8.47 5.84
C GLU A 663 19.62 -8.79 7.32
N ILE A 664 18.62 -9.28 8.08
CA ILE A 664 18.82 -9.87 9.42
C ILE A 664 19.67 -11.14 9.27
N ASN A 665 19.35 -12.02 8.32
CA ASN A 665 20.20 -13.17 7.98
C ASN A 665 21.60 -12.73 7.50
N TYR A 666 21.73 -11.60 6.80
CA TYR A 666 23.02 -11.06 6.35
C TYR A 666 23.87 -10.54 7.53
N ALA A 667 23.27 -9.74 8.43
CA ALA A 667 23.91 -9.20 9.63
C ALA A 667 24.26 -10.29 10.67
N MET A 668 23.55 -11.42 10.65
CA MET A 668 23.80 -12.59 11.47
C MET A 668 25.10 -13.33 11.14
N PHE A 669 25.70 -13.11 9.96
CA PHE A 669 26.95 -13.79 9.55
C PHE A 669 28.23 -12.94 9.65
N SER A 670 28.14 -11.67 10.02
CA SER A 670 29.29 -10.75 10.13
C SER A 670 30.06 -10.92 11.46
N ALA A 671 30.75 -12.05 11.61
CA ALA A 671 31.59 -12.37 12.78
C ALA A 671 33.04 -12.77 12.42
N SER A 672 33.39 -12.73 11.13
CA SER A 672 34.74 -12.93 10.60
C SER A 672 35.12 -11.74 9.71
N GLU A 673 36.37 -11.30 9.81
CA GLU A 673 36.97 -10.37 8.83
C GLU A 673 37.36 -11.17 7.57
N ASP A 674 36.35 -11.52 6.74
CA ASP A 674 36.59 -12.19 5.46
C ASP A 674 37.31 -11.23 4.48
N PRO A 675 38.32 -11.71 3.72
CA PRO A 675 39.31 -10.85 3.06
C PRO A 675 38.80 -10.09 1.83
N SER A 676 39.47 -8.98 1.50
CA SER A 676 39.18 -8.23 0.27
C SER A 676 39.61 -8.99 -0.98
N ASN A 677 39.06 -8.59 -2.13
CA ASN A 677 39.41 -9.20 -3.42
C ASN A 677 40.90 -9.07 -3.81
N TYR A 678 41.63 -8.10 -3.23
CA TYR A 678 43.07 -7.95 -3.46
C TYR A 678 43.90 -8.96 -2.64
N GLU A 679 43.50 -9.20 -1.40
CA GLU A 679 44.15 -10.16 -0.49
C GLU A 679 43.83 -11.60 -0.89
N ALA A 680 42.56 -11.89 -1.16
CA ALA A 680 42.10 -13.21 -1.61
C ALA A 680 42.82 -13.67 -2.91
N MET A 681 43.09 -12.76 -3.85
CA MET A 681 43.83 -13.09 -5.08
C MET A 681 45.33 -13.38 -4.87
N ARG A 682 45.89 -13.10 -3.69
CA ARG A 682 47.28 -13.49 -3.33
C ARG A 682 47.37 -14.87 -2.67
N GLU A 683 46.27 -15.39 -2.13
CA GLU A 683 46.26 -16.68 -1.43
C GLU A 683 45.83 -17.85 -2.32
N PRO A 684 46.62 -18.96 -2.38
CA PRO A 684 46.26 -20.14 -3.16
C PRO A 684 44.92 -20.79 -2.78
N ARG A 685 44.46 -20.61 -1.53
CA ARG A 685 43.22 -21.19 -1.00
C ARG A 685 41.99 -20.55 -1.65
N TRP A 686 41.91 -19.22 -1.61
CA TRP A 686 40.83 -18.46 -2.25
C TRP A 686 40.87 -18.53 -3.78
N LEU A 687 42.07 -18.52 -4.39
CA LEU A 687 42.20 -18.79 -5.84
C LEU A 687 41.65 -20.16 -6.25
N THR A 688 41.74 -21.17 -5.37
CA THR A 688 41.14 -22.49 -5.60
C THR A 688 39.62 -22.44 -5.47
N ALA A 689 39.10 -21.72 -4.47
CA ALA A 689 37.66 -21.49 -4.32
C ALA A 689 37.05 -20.75 -5.52
N MET A 690 37.71 -19.71 -6.05
CA MET A 690 37.27 -18.97 -7.24
C MET A 690 37.24 -19.87 -8.49
N LYS A 691 38.22 -20.77 -8.65
CA LYS A 691 38.22 -21.77 -9.73
C LYS A 691 37.06 -22.76 -9.63
N ASN A 692 36.67 -23.16 -8.41
CA ASN A 692 35.55 -24.07 -8.17
C ASN A 692 34.18 -23.41 -8.43
N GLU A 693 34.01 -22.13 -8.11
CA GLU A 693 32.83 -21.36 -8.54
C GLU A 693 32.82 -21.21 -10.07
N MET A 694 33.96 -20.88 -10.69
CA MET A 694 34.04 -20.70 -12.15
C MET A 694 33.78 -21.99 -12.93
N SER A 695 34.23 -23.14 -12.44
CA SER A 695 33.90 -24.44 -13.04
C SER A 695 32.43 -24.80 -12.86
N SER A 696 31.82 -24.44 -11.72
CA SER A 696 30.39 -24.61 -11.46
C SER A 696 29.52 -23.74 -12.39
N ILE A 697 29.89 -22.48 -12.61
CA ILE A 697 29.25 -21.57 -13.56
C ILE A 697 29.36 -22.11 -15.00
N LYS A 698 30.57 -22.56 -15.41
CA LYS A 698 30.79 -23.13 -16.74
C LYS A 698 30.00 -24.42 -16.96
N LYS A 699 29.97 -25.32 -15.96
CA LYS A 699 29.16 -26.56 -15.98
C LYS A 699 27.67 -26.28 -16.14
N ASN A 700 27.17 -25.19 -15.56
CA ASN A 700 25.77 -24.79 -15.67
C ASN A 700 25.42 -24.02 -16.95
N GLU A 701 26.38 -23.73 -17.83
CA GLU A 701 26.19 -22.90 -19.04
C GLU A 701 25.53 -21.55 -18.73
N THR A 702 25.90 -20.93 -17.61
CA THR A 702 25.19 -19.76 -17.06
C THR A 702 25.18 -18.55 -18.01
N TRP A 703 26.22 -18.41 -18.85
CA TRP A 703 26.37 -17.32 -19.81
C TRP A 703 27.09 -17.73 -21.09
N GLU A 704 26.99 -16.90 -22.12
CA GLU A 704 27.81 -16.96 -23.34
C GLU A 704 28.62 -15.66 -23.51
N LEU A 705 29.83 -15.76 -24.06
CA LEU A 705 30.71 -14.61 -24.32
C LEU A 705 30.40 -14.03 -25.71
N VAL A 706 30.02 -12.76 -25.78
CA VAL A 706 29.55 -12.09 -27.01
C VAL A 706 30.14 -10.71 -27.18
N GLU A 707 30.14 -10.22 -28.42
CA GLU A 707 30.44 -8.81 -28.72
C GLU A 707 29.42 -7.89 -28.03
N ALA A 708 29.89 -6.74 -27.54
CA ALA A 708 29.06 -5.78 -26.81
C ALA A 708 28.03 -5.10 -27.73
N PRO A 709 26.71 -5.22 -27.48
CA PRO A 709 25.71 -4.58 -28.32
C PRO A 709 25.74 -3.05 -28.21
N ASN A 710 25.60 -2.35 -29.35
CA ASN A 710 25.62 -0.89 -29.41
C ASN A 710 24.63 -0.26 -28.41
N GLY A 711 25.15 0.57 -27.51
CA GLY A 711 24.38 1.30 -26.49
C GLY A 711 24.09 0.54 -25.19
N VAL A 712 24.33 -0.77 -25.12
CA VAL A 712 24.15 -1.56 -23.90
C VAL A 712 25.36 -1.38 -22.98
N LYS A 713 25.12 -1.04 -21.70
CA LYS A 713 26.16 -1.01 -20.67
C LYS A 713 26.10 -2.31 -19.85
N PRO A 714 27.15 -3.14 -19.83
CA PRO A 714 27.17 -4.36 -19.03
C PRO A 714 27.15 -4.02 -17.53
N ILE A 715 26.52 -4.89 -16.74
CA ILE A 715 26.48 -4.74 -15.28
C ILE A 715 27.71 -5.39 -14.68
N GLY A 716 28.43 -4.65 -13.84
CA GLY A 716 29.62 -5.19 -13.22
C GLY A 716 29.36 -6.27 -12.18
N VAL A 717 30.38 -7.10 -11.97
CA VAL A 717 30.37 -8.18 -10.95
C VAL A 717 31.39 -7.92 -9.84
N LYS A 718 31.26 -8.65 -8.73
CA LYS A 718 32.24 -8.73 -7.64
C LYS A 718 32.32 -10.15 -7.11
N TRP A 719 33.45 -10.50 -6.52
CA TRP A 719 33.57 -11.70 -5.70
C TRP A 719 33.11 -11.41 -4.27
N LEU A 720 32.48 -12.40 -3.63
CA LEU A 720 32.31 -12.48 -2.19
C LEU A 720 33.05 -13.71 -1.68
N PHE A 721 33.74 -13.56 -0.55
CA PHE A 721 34.50 -14.61 0.13
C PHE A 721 33.84 -14.90 1.48
N LYS A 722 33.81 -16.16 1.88
CA LYS A 722 33.35 -16.58 3.21
C LYS A 722 34.05 -17.85 3.66
N THR A 723 34.59 -17.82 4.87
CA THR A 723 35.15 -18.99 5.53
C THR A 723 34.03 -19.80 6.20
N LYS A 724 33.84 -21.08 5.85
CA LYS A 724 33.02 -22.00 6.65
C LYS A 724 33.86 -22.57 7.79
N LEU A 725 33.24 -22.71 8.96
CA LEU A 725 33.78 -23.46 10.08
C LEU A 725 32.91 -24.70 10.34
N ASN A 726 33.54 -25.80 10.78
CA ASN A 726 32.87 -27.04 11.13
C ASN A 726 32.19 -26.94 12.52
N GLU A 727 31.56 -28.03 12.98
CA GLU A 727 30.87 -28.05 14.28
C GLU A 727 31.80 -27.78 15.49
N LYS A 728 33.12 -27.98 15.34
CA LYS A 728 34.15 -27.71 16.36
C LYS A 728 34.75 -26.29 16.28
N GLY A 729 34.43 -25.51 15.25
CA GLY A 729 35.00 -24.18 15.00
C GLY A 729 36.30 -24.18 14.18
N GLU A 730 36.74 -25.33 13.66
CA GLU A 730 37.89 -25.44 12.75
C GLU A 730 37.46 -25.10 11.31
N VAL A 731 38.38 -24.68 10.43
CA VAL A 731 38.03 -24.33 9.03
C VAL A 731 37.61 -25.58 8.23
N ASP A 732 36.42 -25.51 7.62
CA ASP A 732 35.78 -26.58 6.84
C ASP A 732 35.97 -26.36 5.33
N GLU A 733 35.58 -25.19 4.83
CA GLU A 733 35.61 -24.84 3.40
C GLU A 733 35.87 -23.35 3.22
N TYR A 734 36.76 -23.00 2.29
CA TYR A 734 36.86 -21.63 1.77
C TYR A 734 35.91 -21.46 0.59
N LYS A 735 34.86 -20.64 0.74
CA LYS A 735 33.82 -20.47 -0.29
C LYS A 735 33.92 -19.09 -0.94
N ALA A 736 34.16 -19.06 -2.24
CA ALA A 736 34.01 -17.88 -3.08
C ALA A 736 32.67 -17.94 -3.83
N ARG A 737 32.02 -16.79 -4.03
CA ARG A 737 30.82 -16.65 -4.88
C ARG A 737 30.98 -15.47 -5.83
N LEU A 738 30.58 -15.64 -7.09
CA LEU A 738 30.55 -14.52 -8.05
C LEU A 738 29.17 -13.87 -8.05
N VAL A 739 29.12 -12.55 -7.83
CA VAL A 739 27.88 -11.81 -7.54
C VAL A 739 27.76 -10.57 -8.43
N VAL A 740 26.62 -10.42 -9.10
CA VAL A 740 26.29 -9.23 -9.90
C VAL A 740 26.03 -8.03 -8.99
N LYS A 741 26.45 -6.84 -9.41
CA LYS A 741 26.14 -5.55 -8.75
C LYS A 741 24.66 -5.17 -9.01
N GLY A 742 23.72 -5.98 -8.51
CA GLY A 742 22.27 -5.85 -8.80
C GLY A 742 21.63 -4.50 -8.51
N TYR A 743 22.24 -3.68 -7.64
CA TYR A 743 21.83 -2.29 -7.44
C TYR A 743 21.89 -1.46 -8.74
N ALA A 744 22.76 -1.80 -9.69
CA ALA A 744 22.87 -1.17 -11.00
C ALA A 744 21.83 -1.65 -12.04
N GLN A 745 21.13 -2.77 -11.79
CA GLN A 745 20.05 -3.23 -12.68
C GLN A 745 18.87 -2.26 -12.69
N ARG A 746 18.33 -2.02 -13.88
CA ARG A 746 17.19 -1.16 -14.19
C ARG A 746 15.94 -1.99 -14.46
N ARG A 747 14.81 -1.60 -13.87
CA ARG A 747 13.51 -2.22 -14.13
C ARG A 747 13.03 -1.85 -15.55
N GLY A 748 12.38 -2.77 -16.26
CA GLY A 748 11.95 -2.58 -17.65
C GLY A 748 13.08 -2.70 -18.68
N ILE A 749 14.28 -3.13 -18.25
CA ILE A 749 15.43 -3.42 -19.11
C ILE A 749 16.08 -4.73 -18.65
N ASP A 750 16.54 -4.77 -17.40
CA ASP A 750 17.28 -5.92 -16.84
C ASP A 750 16.38 -6.90 -16.06
N TYR A 751 15.15 -6.50 -15.71
CA TYR A 751 14.12 -7.28 -15.01
C TYR A 751 12.77 -6.54 -14.99
N ASP A 752 11.65 -7.26 -14.93
CA ASP A 752 10.31 -6.66 -14.77
C ASP A 752 9.67 -6.95 -13.40
N GLU A 753 9.76 -8.22 -12.98
CA GLU A 753 9.19 -8.78 -11.76
C GLU A 753 10.27 -9.49 -10.94
N ILE A 754 10.24 -9.27 -9.62
CA ILE A 754 11.26 -9.77 -8.67
C ILE A 754 10.68 -10.68 -7.58
N TYR A 755 9.36 -10.87 -7.52
CA TYR A 755 8.72 -11.60 -6.42
C TYR A 755 9.03 -13.10 -6.48
N ALA A 756 9.65 -13.62 -5.42
CA ALA A 756 9.74 -15.03 -5.11
C ALA A 756 9.06 -15.30 -3.75
N PRO A 757 8.32 -16.39 -3.60
CA PRO A 757 7.76 -16.78 -2.31
C PRO A 757 8.82 -17.45 -1.42
N VAL A 758 8.67 -17.27 -0.11
CA VAL A 758 9.56 -17.82 0.93
C VAL A 758 8.71 -18.63 1.92
N ALA A 759 9.22 -19.76 2.42
CA ALA A 759 8.48 -20.57 3.40
C ALA A 759 8.29 -19.83 4.73
N TRP A 760 7.07 -19.84 5.25
CA TRP A 760 6.76 -19.27 6.56
C TRP A 760 7.05 -20.29 7.67
N TRP A 761 7.57 -19.80 8.80
CA TRP A 761 7.80 -20.64 9.98
C TRP A 761 6.53 -21.30 10.51
N ASP A 762 5.36 -20.68 10.34
CA ASP A 762 4.07 -21.29 10.70
C ASP A 762 3.77 -22.55 9.87
N THR A 763 4.12 -22.55 8.58
CA THR A 763 4.03 -23.73 7.71
C THR A 763 5.03 -24.80 8.12
N VAL A 764 6.29 -24.42 8.38
CA VAL A 764 7.36 -25.34 8.79
C VAL A 764 7.04 -25.98 10.15
N ARG A 765 6.60 -25.21 11.14
CA ARG A 765 6.14 -25.69 12.46
C ARG A 765 4.92 -26.59 12.34
N SER A 766 3.97 -26.28 11.45
CA SER A 766 2.80 -27.15 11.19
C SER A 766 3.19 -28.51 10.58
N ILE A 767 4.13 -28.53 9.63
CA ILE A 767 4.68 -29.77 9.05
C ILE A 767 5.41 -30.58 10.14
N ILE A 768 6.23 -29.93 10.96
CA ILE A 768 6.96 -30.58 12.07
C ILE A 768 5.99 -31.15 13.12
N ALA A 769 4.95 -30.41 13.50
CA ALA A 769 3.95 -30.86 14.46
C ALA A 769 3.18 -32.10 13.99
N ILE A 770 2.78 -32.15 12.71
CA ILE A 770 2.09 -33.30 12.12
C ILE A 770 3.03 -34.49 11.96
N ALA A 771 4.27 -34.27 11.50
CA ALA A 771 5.27 -35.32 11.39
C ALA A 771 5.59 -35.94 12.76
N ALA A 772 5.82 -35.11 13.79
CA ALA A 772 6.04 -35.55 15.16
C ALA A 772 4.85 -36.37 15.69
N GLN A 773 3.63 -35.88 15.51
CA GLN A 773 2.41 -36.54 15.96
C GLN A 773 2.23 -37.94 15.36
N ARG A 774 2.42 -38.05 14.03
CA ARG A 774 2.23 -39.27 13.24
C ARG A 774 3.47 -40.18 13.23
N GLY A 775 4.61 -39.72 13.76
CA GLY A 775 5.87 -40.44 13.74
C GLY A 775 6.50 -40.56 12.35
N TRP A 776 6.32 -39.54 11.50
CA TRP A 776 7.02 -39.43 10.22
C TRP A 776 8.40 -38.80 10.44
N GLU A 777 9.38 -39.30 9.70
CA GLU A 777 10.74 -38.74 9.70
C GLU A 777 10.80 -37.56 8.71
N ILE A 778 11.49 -36.48 9.10
CA ILE A 778 11.70 -35.30 8.26
C ILE A 778 13.12 -35.33 7.72
N PHE A 779 13.25 -35.21 6.41
CA PHE A 779 14.50 -35.27 5.67
C PHE A 779 14.78 -33.94 4.98
N GLN A 780 16.05 -33.67 4.66
CA GLN A 780 16.52 -32.39 4.13
C GLN A 780 17.47 -32.59 2.95
N LEU A 781 17.30 -31.79 1.90
CA LEU A 781 18.18 -31.70 0.74
C LEU A 781 18.57 -30.23 0.52
N ASP A 782 19.84 -30.00 0.17
CA ASP A 782 20.38 -28.69 -0.22
C ASP A 782 20.63 -28.68 -1.74
N VAL A 783 20.17 -27.63 -2.43
CA VAL A 783 20.34 -27.47 -3.88
C VAL A 783 21.64 -26.71 -4.15
N LYS A 784 22.65 -27.39 -4.69
CA LYS A 784 23.90 -26.70 -5.00
C LYS A 784 23.68 -25.68 -6.12
N CYS A 785 24.08 -24.45 -5.83
CA CYS A 785 24.03 -23.35 -6.79
C CYS A 785 22.63 -23.13 -7.38
N ALA A 786 21.58 -23.21 -6.55
CA ALA A 786 20.17 -23.09 -6.92
C ALA A 786 19.89 -21.99 -7.96
N PHE A 787 20.37 -20.76 -7.74
CA PHE A 787 20.17 -19.65 -8.69
C PHE A 787 20.76 -19.91 -10.08
N LEU A 788 21.90 -20.63 -10.20
CA LEU A 788 22.51 -20.98 -11.49
C LEU A 788 21.66 -21.97 -12.31
N ASN A 789 20.65 -22.58 -11.70
CA ASN A 789 19.66 -23.43 -12.39
C ASN A 789 18.45 -22.62 -12.91
N GLY A 790 18.22 -21.41 -12.40
CA GLY A 790 17.09 -20.56 -12.79
C GLY A 790 17.30 -19.91 -14.15
N GLU A 791 16.46 -20.24 -15.13
CA GLU A 791 16.50 -19.64 -16.48
C GLU A 791 15.98 -18.19 -16.46
N LEU A 792 16.71 -17.29 -17.12
CA LEU A 792 16.27 -15.90 -17.30
C LEU A 792 15.27 -15.78 -18.46
N GLN A 793 14.41 -14.78 -18.40
CA GLN A 793 13.55 -14.39 -19.54
C GLN A 793 14.06 -13.09 -20.16
N GLU A 794 14.62 -12.22 -19.31
CA GLU A 794 15.19 -10.93 -19.66
C GLU A 794 16.65 -11.10 -20.12
N THR A 795 17.09 -10.30 -21.12
CA THR A 795 18.46 -10.40 -21.65
C THR A 795 19.41 -9.52 -20.84
N VAL A 796 20.16 -10.13 -19.92
CA VAL A 796 21.09 -9.43 -19.02
C VAL A 796 22.53 -9.61 -19.48
N TYR A 797 23.30 -8.53 -19.52
CA TYR A 797 24.73 -8.53 -19.87
C TYR A 797 25.58 -8.12 -18.66
N ILE A 798 26.69 -8.83 -18.42
CA ILE A 798 27.63 -8.55 -17.33
C ILE A 798 29.08 -8.39 -17.81
N GLU A 799 29.89 -7.69 -17.01
CA GLU A 799 31.35 -7.62 -17.16
C GLU A 799 31.98 -9.02 -17.01
N GLN A 800 33.11 -9.27 -17.70
CA GLN A 800 33.88 -10.50 -17.47
C GLN A 800 34.40 -10.57 -16.02
N PRO A 801 34.45 -11.76 -15.38
CA PRO A 801 34.78 -11.87 -13.97
C PRO A 801 36.23 -11.41 -13.66
N PRO A 802 36.45 -10.52 -12.68
CA PRO A 802 37.79 -10.10 -12.28
C PRO A 802 38.69 -11.30 -11.93
N GLY A 803 39.89 -11.33 -12.54
CA GLY A 803 40.85 -12.43 -12.44
C GLY A 803 40.65 -13.57 -13.46
N PHE A 804 39.56 -13.59 -14.22
CA PHE A 804 39.21 -14.65 -15.19
C PHE A 804 38.82 -14.09 -16.58
N ILE A 805 39.34 -12.92 -16.95
CA ILE A 805 39.14 -12.30 -18.27
C ILE A 805 39.86 -13.14 -19.35
N GLN A 806 39.19 -13.36 -20.48
CA GLN A 806 39.74 -14.14 -21.60
C GLN A 806 40.71 -13.29 -22.44
N LYS A 807 42.00 -13.65 -22.41
CA LYS A 807 43.06 -12.96 -23.17
C LYS A 807 42.75 -12.96 -24.67
N GLY A 808 42.77 -11.77 -25.28
CA GLY A 808 42.42 -11.56 -26.70
C GLY A 808 40.93 -11.29 -26.96
N ASP A 809 40.07 -11.48 -25.95
CA ASP A 809 38.63 -11.23 -26.00
C ASP A 809 38.19 -10.22 -24.92
N GLU A 810 39.11 -9.34 -24.49
CA GLU A 810 38.96 -8.47 -23.32
C GLU A 810 37.83 -7.43 -23.47
N HIS A 811 37.41 -7.14 -24.70
CA HIS A 811 36.31 -6.24 -25.05
C HIS A 811 34.93 -6.91 -25.03
N LYS A 812 34.86 -8.25 -24.96
CA LYS A 812 33.59 -9.00 -24.98
C LYS A 812 32.89 -9.01 -23.62
N VAL A 813 31.58 -9.16 -23.64
CA VAL A 813 30.71 -9.19 -22.45
C VAL A 813 30.05 -10.56 -22.29
N CYS A 814 29.73 -10.94 -21.06
CA CYS A 814 29.01 -12.19 -20.79
C CYS A 814 27.50 -11.94 -20.80
N LYS A 815 26.80 -12.50 -21.78
CA LYS A 815 25.33 -12.50 -21.88
C LYS A 815 24.79 -13.67 -21.06
N LEU A 816 24.00 -13.37 -20.03
CA LEU A 816 23.44 -14.39 -19.14
C LEU A 816 22.31 -15.18 -19.83
N LYS A 817 22.32 -16.49 -19.61
CA LYS A 817 21.23 -17.44 -19.95
C LYS A 817 20.47 -17.87 -18.70
N LYS A 818 21.19 -18.05 -17.60
CA LYS A 818 20.67 -18.41 -16.29
C LYS A 818 21.06 -17.36 -15.26
N ALA A 819 20.33 -17.32 -14.16
CA ALA A 819 20.50 -16.30 -13.15
C ALA A 819 21.83 -16.48 -12.38
N LEU A 820 22.48 -15.38 -12.07
CA LEU A 820 23.66 -15.33 -11.19
C LEU A 820 23.27 -14.72 -9.84
N TYR A 821 24.03 -15.02 -8.79
CA TYR A 821 23.85 -14.40 -7.48
C TYR A 821 23.86 -12.86 -7.58
N GLY A 822 23.01 -12.20 -6.80
CA GLY A 822 22.93 -10.73 -6.78
C GLY A 822 22.07 -10.11 -7.89
N LEU A 823 21.54 -10.88 -8.86
CA LEU A 823 20.45 -10.40 -9.70
C LEU A 823 19.15 -10.31 -8.90
N LYS A 824 18.42 -9.19 -9.05
CA LYS A 824 17.14 -8.93 -8.37
C LYS A 824 16.05 -9.96 -8.69
N GLN A 825 16.09 -10.61 -9.86
CA GLN A 825 15.15 -11.67 -10.24
C GLN A 825 15.65 -13.11 -9.97
N ALA A 826 16.88 -13.33 -9.48
CA ALA A 826 17.44 -14.68 -9.34
C ALA A 826 16.58 -15.63 -8.47
N PRO A 827 16.03 -15.22 -7.31
CA PRO A 827 15.16 -16.08 -6.51
C PRO A 827 13.87 -16.47 -7.25
N ARG A 828 13.33 -15.59 -8.10
CA ARG A 828 12.11 -15.83 -8.91
C ARG A 828 12.39 -16.77 -10.08
N ALA A 829 13.51 -16.59 -10.78
CA ALA A 829 13.95 -17.47 -11.85
C ALA A 829 14.19 -18.90 -11.33
N TRP A 830 14.86 -19.03 -10.18
CA TRP A 830 15.02 -20.31 -9.49
C TRP A 830 13.67 -20.91 -9.06
N PHE A 831 12.83 -20.16 -8.34
CA PHE A 831 11.54 -20.67 -7.88
C PHE A 831 10.67 -21.19 -9.03
N LYS A 832 10.59 -20.44 -10.16
CA LYS A 832 9.88 -20.87 -11.37
C LYS A 832 10.42 -22.20 -11.92
N ARG A 833 11.75 -22.41 -11.89
CA ARG A 833 12.39 -23.63 -12.41
C ARG A 833 12.08 -24.88 -11.58
N ILE A 834 12.08 -24.78 -10.24
CA ILE A 834 11.78 -25.90 -9.35
C ILE A 834 10.27 -26.14 -9.19
N GLU A 835 9.44 -25.09 -9.20
CA GLU A 835 7.98 -25.22 -9.32
C GLU A 835 7.59 -25.97 -10.59
N SER A 836 8.17 -25.60 -11.74
CA SER A 836 7.92 -26.29 -13.01
C SER A 836 8.33 -27.76 -12.96
N TYR A 837 9.42 -28.09 -12.25
CA TYR A 837 9.82 -29.48 -12.02
C TYR A 837 8.81 -30.24 -11.14
N PHE A 838 8.39 -29.69 -9.99
CA PHE A 838 7.42 -30.33 -9.11
C PHE A 838 6.08 -30.61 -9.79
N LEU A 839 5.59 -29.67 -10.60
CA LEU A 839 4.36 -29.85 -11.37
C LEU A 839 4.48 -30.98 -12.42
N ARG A 840 5.62 -31.10 -13.12
CA ARG A 840 5.89 -32.24 -14.03
C ARG A 840 5.98 -33.58 -13.28
N GLU A 841 6.57 -33.58 -12.09
CA GLU A 841 6.61 -34.76 -11.20
C GLU A 841 5.25 -35.09 -10.56
N GLY A 842 4.18 -34.36 -10.86
CA GLY A 842 2.84 -34.63 -10.34
C GLY A 842 2.63 -34.23 -8.87
N PHE A 843 3.42 -33.29 -8.35
CA PHE A 843 3.08 -32.57 -7.12
C PHE A 843 2.04 -31.49 -7.42
N GLN A 844 1.14 -31.27 -6.47
CA GLN A 844 0.20 -30.16 -6.46
C GLN A 844 0.74 -29.07 -5.54
N LYS A 845 0.59 -27.80 -5.96
CA LYS A 845 0.91 -26.63 -5.14
C LYS A 845 -0.22 -26.38 -4.14
N SER A 846 0.13 -26.11 -2.87
CA SER A 846 -0.85 -25.77 -1.83
C SER A 846 -1.59 -24.47 -2.14
N LYS A 847 -2.88 -24.42 -1.76
CA LYS A 847 -3.69 -23.19 -1.83
C LYS A 847 -3.31 -22.20 -0.71
N TYR A 848 -2.73 -22.69 0.38
CA TYR A 848 -2.44 -21.91 1.59
C TYR A 848 -0.95 -21.57 1.76
N GLY A 849 -0.03 -22.27 1.07
CA GLY A 849 1.42 -21.99 1.13
C GLY A 849 2.10 -21.97 -0.24
N HIS A 850 2.65 -20.82 -0.66
CA HIS A 850 3.25 -20.68 -1.99
C HIS A 850 4.55 -21.47 -2.22
N THR A 851 5.24 -21.94 -1.18
CA THR A 851 6.41 -22.83 -1.28
C THR A 851 6.14 -24.26 -0.79
N PHE A 852 4.88 -24.58 -0.49
CA PHE A 852 4.45 -25.89 -0.01
C PHE A 852 3.80 -26.69 -1.15
N PHE A 853 4.32 -27.89 -1.37
CA PHE A 853 3.90 -28.82 -2.41
C PHE A 853 3.56 -30.19 -1.80
N LEU A 854 2.55 -30.85 -2.37
CA LEU A 854 2.05 -32.14 -1.89
C LEU A 854 1.77 -33.10 -3.05
N LYS A 855 2.15 -34.37 -2.89
CA LYS A 855 1.87 -35.44 -3.87
C LYS A 855 1.09 -36.54 -3.16
N LYS A 856 -0.12 -36.82 -3.66
CA LYS A 856 -1.11 -37.73 -3.04
C LYS A 856 -1.47 -38.88 -4.00
N ASN A 857 -1.21 -40.10 -3.53
CA ASN A 857 -1.69 -41.36 -4.10
C ASN A 857 -2.80 -41.93 -3.17
N VAL A 858 -3.47 -43.02 -3.58
CA VAL A 858 -4.62 -43.63 -2.86
C VAL A 858 -4.35 -43.91 -1.36
N LYS A 859 -3.10 -44.19 -0.97
CA LYS A 859 -2.69 -44.33 0.45
C LYS A 859 -1.39 -43.57 0.82
N GLY A 860 -0.70 -42.99 -0.17
CA GLY A 860 0.64 -42.39 0.01
C GLY A 860 0.62 -40.87 -0.12
N LEU A 861 1.33 -40.18 0.76
CA LEU A 861 1.45 -38.73 0.81
C LEU A 861 2.92 -38.36 0.99
N VAL A 862 3.42 -37.49 0.11
CA VAL A 862 4.70 -36.78 0.28
C VAL A 862 4.43 -35.28 0.37
N ILE A 863 5.03 -34.64 1.35
CA ILE A 863 5.00 -33.22 1.68
C ILE A 863 6.39 -32.64 1.42
N VAL A 864 6.46 -31.51 0.73
CA VAL A 864 7.69 -30.81 0.38
C VAL A 864 7.52 -29.32 0.69
N SER A 865 8.45 -28.73 1.43
CA SER A 865 8.50 -27.28 1.68
C SER A 865 9.87 -26.74 1.30
N LEU A 866 9.89 -25.68 0.49
CA LEU A 866 11.10 -25.06 -0.07
C LEU A 866 11.41 -23.72 0.60
N TYR A 867 12.64 -23.52 1.04
CA TYR A 867 13.21 -22.24 1.44
C TYR A 867 14.47 -21.97 0.61
N VAL A 868 14.29 -21.30 -0.54
CA VAL A 868 15.38 -20.89 -1.44
C VAL A 868 16.26 -22.08 -1.88
N ASP A 869 17.45 -22.26 -1.30
CA ASP A 869 18.40 -23.36 -1.59
C ASP A 869 18.06 -24.63 -0.77
N ASP A 870 17.41 -24.49 0.39
CA ASP A 870 17.06 -25.56 1.35
C ASP A 870 15.68 -26.17 1.06
N LEU A 871 15.57 -27.50 1.10
CA LEU A 871 14.32 -28.23 0.92
C LEU A 871 14.12 -29.25 2.04
N ILE A 872 12.96 -29.22 2.68
CA ILE A 872 12.52 -30.23 3.66
C ILE A 872 11.40 -31.08 3.09
N TYR A 873 11.42 -32.38 3.35
CA TYR A 873 10.39 -33.31 2.91
C TYR A 873 10.08 -34.40 3.95
N THR A 874 8.83 -34.85 3.95
CA THR A 874 8.33 -35.90 4.86
C THR A 874 7.09 -36.56 4.25
N GLY A 875 6.61 -37.66 4.84
CA GLY A 875 5.45 -38.39 4.33
C GLY A 875 5.18 -39.68 5.08
N ASN A 876 4.02 -40.30 4.81
CA ASN A 876 3.70 -41.62 5.35
C ASN A 876 4.28 -42.78 4.52
N ASP A 877 4.60 -42.55 3.25
CA ASP A 877 5.12 -43.54 2.32
C ASP A 877 6.62 -43.32 2.09
N LYS A 878 7.43 -44.21 2.68
CA LYS A 878 8.90 -44.16 2.56
C LYS A 878 9.40 -44.43 1.15
N ALA A 879 8.69 -45.23 0.35
CA ALA A 879 9.07 -45.51 -1.03
C ALA A 879 8.78 -44.30 -1.95
N MET A 880 7.66 -43.59 -1.74
CA MET A 880 7.42 -42.32 -2.42
C MET A 880 8.44 -41.24 -2.02
N CYS A 881 8.83 -41.16 -0.74
CA CYS A 881 9.87 -40.24 -0.27
C CYS A 881 11.25 -40.55 -0.89
N GLU A 882 11.62 -41.82 -0.99
CA GLU A 882 12.88 -42.26 -1.62
C GLU A 882 12.89 -42.01 -3.13
N ASN A 883 11.79 -42.32 -3.82
CA ASN A 883 11.62 -42.03 -5.25
C ASN A 883 11.69 -40.52 -5.55
N PHE A 884 11.09 -39.68 -4.70
CA PHE A 884 11.20 -38.22 -4.79
C PHE A 884 12.66 -37.76 -4.64
N LYS A 885 13.38 -38.26 -3.62
CA LYS A 885 14.80 -37.95 -3.41
C LYS A 885 15.65 -38.33 -4.63
N LEU A 886 15.46 -39.53 -5.17
CA LEU A 886 16.20 -40.03 -6.34
C LEU A 886 15.86 -39.27 -7.62
N SER A 887 14.64 -38.74 -7.75
CA SER A 887 14.25 -37.86 -8.86
C SER A 887 14.91 -36.48 -8.74
N MET A 888 14.86 -35.86 -7.55
CA MET A 888 15.53 -34.58 -7.26
C MET A 888 17.04 -34.65 -7.52
N MET A 889 17.70 -35.72 -7.07
CA MET A 889 19.14 -35.96 -7.29
C MET A 889 19.52 -36.28 -8.75
N ARG A 890 18.54 -36.47 -9.64
CA ARG A 890 18.75 -36.68 -11.08
C ARG A 890 18.56 -35.39 -11.88
N GLU A 891 17.57 -34.57 -11.52
CA GLU A 891 17.29 -33.28 -12.17
C GLU A 891 18.29 -32.19 -11.75
N PHE A 892 18.69 -32.17 -10.47
CA PHE A 892 19.51 -31.10 -9.88
C PHE A 892 20.74 -31.67 -9.17
N GLU A 893 21.82 -30.87 -9.07
CA GLU A 893 22.96 -31.24 -8.23
C GLU A 893 22.64 -30.97 -6.75
N MET A 894 22.30 -32.03 -6.01
CA MET A 894 21.85 -31.94 -4.62
C MET A 894 22.93 -32.40 -3.63
N THR A 895 22.95 -31.79 -2.45
CA THR A 895 23.57 -32.36 -1.25
C THR A 895 22.47 -33.05 -0.41
N ASN A 896 22.61 -34.35 -0.17
CA ASN A 896 21.70 -35.08 0.71
C ASN A 896 22.14 -34.94 2.18
N LEU A 897 21.37 -34.24 3.00
CA LEU A 897 21.67 -34.01 4.42
C LEU A 897 21.04 -35.07 5.34
N GLY A 898 20.26 -36.01 4.78
CA GLY A 898 19.64 -37.11 5.52
C GLY A 898 18.47 -36.62 6.37
N LYS A 899 18.37 -37.10 7.63
CA LYS A 899 17.38 -36.59 8.59
C LYS A 899 17.70 -35.14 8.94
N MET A 900 16.70 -34.28 8.87
CA MET A 900 16.81 -32.85 9.21
C MET A 900 17.28 -32.68 10.67
N LYS A 901 18.49 -32.14 10.84
CA LYS A 901 19.09 -31.78 12.14
C LYS A 901 19.19 -30.26 12.36
N TYR A 902 19.40 -29.51 11.28
CA TYR A 902 19.53 -28.06 11.29
C TYR A 902 18.79 -27.48 10.10
N PHE A 903 17.75 -26.69 10.34
CA PHE A 903 17.02 -25.99 9.28
C PHE A 903 17.01 -24.50 9.60
N LEU A 904 17.61 -23.68 8.72
CA LEU A 904 17.68 -22.22 8.88
C LEU A 904 18.13 -21.79 10.29
N GLY A 905 19.26 -22.31 10.77
CA GLY A 905 19.82 -21.98 12.08
C GLY A 905 19.06 -22.52 13.31
N VAL A 906 17.94 -23.22 13.11
CA VAL A 906 17.20 -23.92 14.16
C VAL A 906 17.67 -25.38 14.25
N GLU A 907 18.04 -25.79 15.46
CA GLU A 907 18.36 -27.18 15.82
C GLU A 907 17.06 -28.00 15.93
N VAL A 908 17.04 -29.19 15.32
CA VAL A 908 15.88 -30.09 15.30
C VAL A 908 16.28 -31.51 15.69
N ASN A 909 15.79 -31.95 16.85
CA ASN A 909 16.03 -33.29 17.40
C ASN A 909 14.79 -34.16 17.17
N GLN A 910 14.92 -35.24 16.38
CA GLN A 910 13.83 -36.15 16.01
C GLN A 910 13.98 -37.50 16.72
N ASN A 911 13.13 -37.75 17.73
CA ASN A 911 13.16 -38.94 18.58
C ASN A 911 11.87 -39.78 18.42
N GLU A 912 11.79 -40.95 19.06
CA GLU A 912 10.59 -41.79 18.97
C GLU A 912 9.35 -41.19 19.64
N ASP A 913 9.54 -40.31 20.63
CA ASP A 913 8.47 -39.65 21.39
C ASP A 913 7.97 -38.35 20.74
N GLY A 914 8.68 -37.81 19.74
CA GLY A 914 8.36 -36.51 19.15
C GLY A 914 9.55 -35.79 18.53
N ILE A 915 9.37 -34.50 18.22
CA ILE A 915 10.38 -33.64 17.62
C ILE A 915 10.54 -32.37 18.46
N LYS A 916 11.77 -32.03 18.85
CA LYS A 916 12.11 -30.75 19.51
C LYS A 916 12.76 -29.79 18.51
N MET A 917 12.33 -28.53 18.51
CA MET A 917 12.99 -27.40 17.83
C MET A 917 13.61 -26.46 18.86
N ASN A 918 14.88 -26.09 18.70
CA ASN A 918 15.58 -25.18 19.62
C ASN A 918 16.61 -24.29 18.88
N GLN A 919 17.20 -23.30 19.57
CA GLN A 919 18.22 -22.39 19.02
C GLN A 919 19.42 -22.23 20.00
N LYS A 920 19.85 -23.31 20.65
CA LYS A 920 20.81 -23.35 21.77
C LYS A 920 22.19 -22.81 21.41
N LYS A 921 22.74 -23.17 20.24
CA LYS A 921 23.98 -22.59 19.72
C LYS A 921 23.86 -21.09 19.50
N TYR A 922 22.81 -20.65 18.82
CA TYR A 922 22.55 -19.23 18.56
C TYR A 922 22.33 -18.42 19.85
N ALA A 923 21.62 -18.98 20.84
CA ALA A 923 21.45 -18.38 22.16
C ALA A 923 22.81 -18.19 22.88
N SER A 924 23.68 -19.21 22.85
CA SER A 924 25.07 -19.12 23.31
C SER A 924 25.80 -17.94 22.67
N ASP A 925 25.70 -17.82 21.35
CA ASP A 925 26.54 -16.90 20.57
C ASP A 925 26.03 -15.45 20.68
N VAL A 926 24.72 -15.25 20.79
CA VAL A 926 24.10 -13.96 21.17
C VAL A 926 24.51 -13.56 22.59
N LEU A 927 24.47 -14.47 23.57
CA LEU A 927 24.88 -14.18 24.95
C LEU A 927 26.36 -13.82 25.06
N LYS A 928 27.24 -14.43 24.25
CA LYS A 928 28.65 -14.06 24.16
C LYS A 928 28.84 -12.70 23.48
N ARG A 929 28.19 -12.47 22.33
CA ARG A 929 28.25 -11.22 21.54
C ARG A 929 27.87 -9.97 22.34
N PHE A 930 26.92 -10.08 23.27
CA PHE A 930 26.48 -8.98 24.12
C PHE A 930 27.04 -9.05 25.56
N HIS A 931 28.07 -9.86 25.81
CA HIS A 931 28.73 -10.04 27.12
C HIS A 931 27.80 -10.47 28.28
N MET A 932 26.67 -11.10 27.96
CA MET A 932 25.68 -11.59 28.93
C MET A 932 25.90 -13.05 29.36
N TRP A 933 26.92 -13.73 28.83
CA TRP A 933 27.15 -15.16 29.12
C TRP A 933 27.53 -15.45 30.58
N GLU A 934 28.29 -14.56 31.24
CA GLU A 934 28.69 -14.71 32.66
C GLU A 934 27.70 -14.06 33.65
N VAL A 935 26.53 -13.58 33.17
CA VAL A 935 25.57 -12.84 33.99
C VAL A 935 24.53 -13.79 34.60
N ASN A 936 24.28 -13.66 35.90
CA ASN A 936 23.27 -14.43 36.63
C ASN A 936 21.90 -14.40 35.93
N GLY A 937 21.27 -15.56 35.74
CA GLY A 937 19.99 -15.69 35.07
C GLY A 937 18.81 -15.02 35.78
N VAL A 938 17.64 -15.06 35.16
CA VAL A 938 16.33 -14.73 35.75
C VAL A 938 15.26 -15.67 35.19
N LYS A 939 14.17 -15.92 35.93
CA LYS A 939 13.11 -16.86 35.53
C LYS A 939 11.99 -16.29 34.65
N ASN A 940 11.99 -14.98 34.37
CA ASN A 940 11.02 -14.30 33.51
C ASN A 940 11.64 -13.13 32.71
N PRO A 941 11.30 -12.96 31.42
CA PRO A 941 11.92 -11.97 30.54
C PRO A 941 11.58 -10.52 30.89
N ILE A 942 10.40 -10.27 31.48
CA ILE A 942 9.91 -8.93 31.85
C ILE A 942 9.08 -9.02 33.15
N VAL A 943 9.04 -7.93 33.92
CA VAL A 943 8.45 -7.89 35.28
C VAL A 943 7.02 -7.35 35.23
N PRO A 944 6.07 -7.90 36.02
CA PRO A 944 4.78 -7.25 36.27
C PRO A 944 4.95 -5.81 36.77
N GLY A 945 4.19 -4.88 36.19
CA GLY A 945 4.28 -3.45 36.51
C GLY A 945 5.35 -2.67 35.74
N THR A 946 6.18 -3.30 34.89
CA THR A 946 7.04 -2.56 33.96
C THR A 946 6.19 -1.72 33.00
N ASN A 947 6.37 -0.40 33.09
CA ASN A 947 5.83 0.64 32.22
C ASN A 947 6.99 1.60 31.91
N VAL A 948 7.23 1.92 30.63
CA VAL A 948 8.29 2.82 30.17
C VAL A 948 7.78 3.59 28.95
N THR A 949 8.19 4.85 28.79
CA THR A 949 7.73 5.78 27.72
C THR A 949 8.81 5.99 26.66
N LYS A 950 8.44 6.42 25.44
CA LYS A 950 9.40 6.85 24.41
C LYS A 950 10.23 8.07 24.84
N THR A 951 9.71 8.92 25.74
CA THR A 951 10.36 10.17 26.19
C THR A 951 10.61 10.17 27.70
N GLY A 952 11.75 9.65 28.12
CA GLY A 952 12.29 9.84 29.47
C GLY A 952 13.48 10.80 29.50
N ASP A 953 13.79 11.34 30.69
CA ASP A 953 15.01 12.12 30.97
C ASP A 953 16.29 11.25 30.96
N ASP A 954 16.11 9.93 30.89
CA ASP A 954 17.15 8.92 30.96
C ASP A 954 18.09 8.95 29.73
N ASN A 955 19.36 8.63 29.95
CA ASN A 955 20.43 8.74 28.95
C ASN A 955 20.12 7.97 27.65
N LYS A 956 20.44 8.57 26.50
CA LYS A 956 20.41 7.92 25.18
C LYS A 956 21.44 6.80 25.11
N VAL A 957 21.04 5.69 24.50
CA VAL A 957 21.87 4.50 24.24
C VAL A 957 22.24 4.46 22.76
N ASN A 958 23.31 3.76 22.39
CA ASN A 958 23.72 3.62 21.00
C ASN A 958 22.67 2.84 20.18
N ASP A 959 21.98 3.54 19.27
CA ASP A 959 21.04 3.02 18.28
C ASP A 959 21.46 1.70 17.63
N SER A 960 22.65 1.66 17.04
CA SER A 960 23.11 0.52 16.24
C SER A 960 23.35 -0.72 17.11
N PHE A 961 23.90 -0.53 18.31
CA PHE A 961 24.05 -1.59 19.30
C PHE A 961 22.68 -2.11 19.77
N TYR A 962 21.74 -1.22 20.08
CA TYR A 962 20.38 -1.58 20.48
C TYR A 962 19.63 -2.33 19.36
N LYS A 963 19.63 -1.80 18.13
CA LYS A 963 19.02 -2.42 16.95
C LYS A 963 19.63 -3.81 16.67
N SER A 964 20.95 -3.96 16.80
CA SER A 964 21.63 -5.26 16.67
C SER A 964 21.23 -6.24 17.77
N LEU A 965 21.01 -5.78 19.00
CA LEU A 965 20.58 -6.61 20.14
C LEU A 965 19.14 -7.09 19.94
N VAL A 966 18.22 -6.16 19.69
CA VAL A 966 16.79 -6.49 19.51
C VAL A 966 16.58 -7.37 18.27
N GLY A 967 17.27 -7.11 17.15
CA GLY A 967 17.25 -8.00 15.97
C GLY A 967 17.72 -9.42 16.28
N SER A 968 18.72 -9.58 17.15
CA SER A 968 19.17 -10.90 17.61
C SER A 968 18.13 -11.60 18.50
N LEU A 969 17.44 -10.86 19.37
CA LEU A 969 16.34 -11.38 20.17
C LEU A 969 15.11 -11.74 19.30
N MET A 970 14.82 -10.98 18.25
CA MET A 970 13.75 -11.28 17.29
C MET A 970 13.95 -12.63 16.61
N TYR A 971 15.18 -12.97 16.22
CA TYR A 971 15.49 -14.28 15.63
C TYR A 971 15.31 -15.45 16.62
N LEU A 972 15.59 -15.25 17.92
CA LEU A 972 15.30 -16.26 18.96
C LEU A 972 13.80 -16.51 19.12
N THR A 973 12.92 -15.56 18.77
CA THR A 973 11.46 -15.77 18.90
C THR A 973 10.94 -16.93 18.04
N VAL A 974 11.67 -17.37 17.01
CA VAL A 974 11.30 -18.47 16.09
C VAL A 974 11.02 -19.78 16.83
N THR A 975 11.77 -20.09 17.90
CA THR A 975 11.51 -21.22 18.80
C THR A 975 11.09 -20.81 20.22
N ARG A 976 11.00 -19.49 20.48
CA ARG A 976 10.73 -18.91 21.82
C ARG A 976 9.52 -17.97 21.81
N PRO A 977 8.28 -18.49 21.68
CA PRO A 977 7.07 -17.69 21.89
C PRO A 977 7.01 -17.07 23.29
N ASP A 978 7.67 -17.65 24.28
CA ASP A 978 7.71 -17.20 25.67
C ASP A 978 8.50 -15.90 25.90
N ILE A 979 9.29 -15.42 24.92
CA ILE A 979 9.88 -14.08 24.94
C ILE A 979 9.19 -13.08 23.99
N MET A 980 8.25 -13.54 23.15
CA MET A 980 7.69 -12.76 22.04
C MET A 980 7.11 -11.42 22.49
N TYR A 981 6.33 -11.38 23.58
CA TYR A 981 5.81 -10.11 24.12
C TYR A 981 6.94 -9.15 24.52
N ALA A 982 7.94 -9.63 25.25
CA ALA A 982 9.02 -8.78 25.75
C ALA A 982 9.86 -8.20 24.60
N VAL A 983 10.07 -8.98 23.53
CA VAL A 983 10.75 -8.53 22.29
C VAL A 983 9.88 -7.54 21.49
N SER A 984 8.58 -7.79 21.39
CA SER A 984 7.56 -6.90 20.77
C SER A 984 7.29 -5.61 21.57
N PHE A 985 7.70 -5.58 22.85
CA PHE A 985 7.70 -4.36 23.66
C PHE A 985 8.96 -3.51 23.40
N ILE A 986 10.16 -4.09 23.49
CA ILE A 986 11.42 -3.34 23.32
C ILE A 986 11.65 -2.83 21.88
N SER A 987 11.09 -3.49 20.86
CA SER A 987 11.21 -3.05 19.46
C SER A 987 10.59 -1.67 19.20
N ARG A 988 9.59 -1.26 20.00
CA ARG A 988 8.90 0.04 19.92
C ARG A 988 9.82 1.24 20.14
N PHE A 989 11.02 1.01 20.70
CA PHE A 989 11.99 2.03 21.08
C PHE A 989 13.26 2.02 20.22
N MET A 990 13.29 1.25 19.11
CA MET A 990 14.47 1.19 18.21
C MET A 990 14.88 2.57 17.66
N ALA A 991 13.97 3.54 17.54
CA ALA A 991 14.25 4.85 16.94
C ALA A 991 14.92 5.87 17.89
N ASP A 992 14.79 5.71 19.21
CA ASP A 992 15.47 6.53 20.23
C ASP A 992 15.65 5.74 21.55
N PRO A 993 16.54 4.74 21.60
CA PRO A 993 16.67 3.86 22.75
C PRO A 993 17.33 4.55 23.95
N ARG A 994 16.79 4.32 25.15
CA ARG A 994 17.24 4.88 26.44
C ARG A 994 17.70 3.76 27.38
N GLU A 995 18.38 4.11 28.47
CA GLU A 995 18.97 3.11 29.35
C GLU A 995 17.91 2.21 30.01
N GLU A 996 16.72 2.72 30.37
CA GLU A 996 15.57 1.86 30.77
C GLU A 996 15.22 0.78 29.73
N HIS A 997 15.13 1.14 28.44
CA HIS A 997 14.88 0.20 27.34
C HIS A 997 16.00 -0.85 27.21
N MET A 998 17.24 -0.41 27.43
CA MET A 998 18.42 -1.28 27.43
C MET A 998 18.44 -2.22 28.67
N GLN A 999 17.97 -1.79 29.83
CA GLN A 999 17.85 -2.65 31.03
C GLN A 999 16.80 -3.75 30.85
N ILE A 1000 15.69 -3.47 30.15
CA ILE A 1000 14.72 -4.51 29.77
C ILE A 1000 15.35 -5.49 28.76
N SER A 1001 16.06 -4.98 27.75
CA SER A 1001 16.82 -5.81 26.79
C SER A 1001 17.85 -6.73 27.48
N LYS A 1002 18.62 -6.18 28.43
CA LYS A 1002 19.55 -6.93 29.30
C LYS A 1002 18.80 -7.99 30.13
N ARG A 1003 17.60 -7.70 30.65
CA ARG A 1003 16.78 -8.69 31.38
C ARG A 1003 16.35 -9.86 30.48
N ILE A 1004 15.91 -9.61 29.26
CA ILE A 1004 15.51 -10.67 28.32
C ILE A 1004 16.71 -11.58 28.01
N LEU A 1005 17.91 -11.01 27.83
CA LEU A 1005 19.14 -11.81 27.69
C LEU A 1005 19.45 -12.64 28.96
N ARG A 1006 19.26 -12.09 30.17
CA ARG A 1006 19.37 -12.89 31.42
C ARG A 1006 18.35 -14.03 31.51
N TYR A 1007 17.15 -13.84 30.96
CA TYR A 1007 16.15 -14.91 30.86
C TYR A 1007 16.56 -15.98 29.83
N VAL A 1008 17.09 -15.57 28.68
CA VAL A 1008 17.67 -16.48 27.68
C VAL A 1008 18.87 -17.25 28.25
N LYS A 1009 19.69 -16.65 29.13
CA LYS A 1009 20.78 -17.35 29.83
C LYS A 1009 20.29 -18.42 30.80
N GLU A 1010 19.23 -18.15 31.57
CA GLU A 1010 18.59 -19.14 32.46
C GLU A 1010 17.91 -20.29 31.67
N THR A 1011 17.51 -20.02 30.43
CA THR A 1011 16.69 -20.93 29.61
C THR A 1011 17.32 -21.24 28.25
N PHE A 1012 18.65 -21.32 28.19
CA PHE A 1012 19.40 -21.41 26.92
C PHE A 1012 19.20 -22.74 26.16
N ASP A 1013 18.76 -23.78 26.87
CA ASP A 1013 18.44 -25.13 26.39
C ASP A 1013 16.92 -25.36 26.18
N TYR A 1014 16.10 -24.30 26.29
CA TYR A 1014 14.66 -24.40 26.10
C TYR A 1014 14.26 -24.29 24.63
N GLY A 1015 13.26 -25.09 24.23
CA GLY A 1015 12.71 -25.10 22.87
C GLY A 1015 11.34 -25.76 22.79
N LEU A 1016 10.71 -25.71 21.61
CA LEU A 1016 9.37 -26.25 21.34
C LEU A 1016 9.42 -27.78 21.19
N VAL A 1017 8.61 -28.52 21.96
CA VAL A 1017 8.55 -29.99 21.91
C VAL A 1017 7.19 -30.48 21.40
N TYR A 1018 7.13 -30.93 20.15
CA TYR A 1018 5.94 -31.54 19.56
C TYR A 1018 5.92 -33.04 19.89
N ARG A 1019 4.88 -33.52 20.57
CA ARG A 1019 4.81 -34.90 21.08
C ARG A 1019 4.03 -35.83 20.13
N ARG A 1020 4.41 -37.10 20.10
CA ARG A 1020 3.80 -38.17 19.28
C ARG A 1020 2.54 -38.74 19.96
N ARG A 1021 1.67 -39.40 19.18
CA ARG A 1021 0.45 -40.11 19.65
C ARG A 1021 -0.62 -39.24 20.37
N VAL A 1022 -0.48 -37.93 20.34
CA VAL A 1022 -1.49 -36.98 20.84
C VAL A 1022 -2.64 -36.80 19.82
N PRO A 1023 -3.86 -36.41 20.25
CA PRO A 1023 -4.99 -36.19 19.33
C PRO A 1023 -4.75 -35.04 18.35
N PHE A 1024 -5.30 -35.14 17.13
CA PHE A 1024 -5.28 -34.05 16.14
C PHE A 1024 -6.32 -32.99 16.50
N LYS A 1025 -6.02 -32.19 17.53
CA LYS A 1025 -6.84 -31.03 17.93
C LYS A 1025 -6.02 -29.75 17.89
N LEU A 1026 -6.38 -28.85 16.98
CA LEU A 1026 -5.97 -27.46 17.02
C LEU A 1026 -6.62 -26.77 18.24
N GLN A 1027 -5.80 -26.12 19.07
CA GLN A 1027 -6.28 -25.26 20.15
C GLN A 1027 -5.88 -23.82 19.84
N VAL A 1028 -6.81 -22.87 19.96
CA VAL A 1028 -6.55 -21.46 19.64
C VAL A 1028 -6.89 -20.59 20.85
N PHE A 1029 -6.00 -19.68 21.21
CA PHE A 1029 -6.16 -18.74 22.33
C PHE A 1029 -5.93 -17.31 21.82
N THR A 1030 -6.71 -16.35 22.32
CA THR A 1030 -6.57 -14.92 22.00
C THR A 1030 -6.92 -14.04 23.19
N ASP A 1031 -6.24 -12.90 23.31
CA ASP A 1031 -6.29 -11.95 24.44
C ASP A 1031 -5.87 -10.55 23.98
N SER A 1032 -6.21 -9.50 24.73
CA SER A 1032 -5.66 -8.16 24.54
C SER A 1032 -5.44 -7.37 25.85
N ASP A 1033 -4.25 -6.80 26.01
CA ASP A 1033 -3.95 -5.84 27.08
C ASP A 1033 -4.42 -4.43 26.69
N TYR A 1034 -5.46 -3.95 27.37
CA TYR A 1034 -6.24 -2.77 27.00
C TYR A 1034 -5.54 -1.44 27.33
N ALA A 1035 -5.36 -0.58 26.32
CA ALA A 1035 -4.89 0.81 26.44
C ALA A 1035 -3.59 1.02 27.25
N ARG A 1036 -2.77 -0.03 27.35
CA ARG A 1036 -1.56 -0.07 28.16
C ARG A 1036 -0.45 0.86 27.69
N ASP A 1037 -0.29 1.00 26.39
CA ASP A 1037 0.79 1.82 25.83
C ASP A 1037 0.55 3.28 26.23
N THR A 1038 1.43 3.82 27.07
CA THR A 1038 1.21 5.11 27.74
C THR A 1038 1.18 6.29 26.77
N ASP A 1039 1.85 6.13 25.63
CA ASP A 1039 2.24 7.22 24.75
C ASP A 1039 1.16 7.50 23.69
N ASP A 1040 0.49 6.45 23.20
CA ASP A 1040 -0.62 6.57 22.22
C ASP A 1040 -1.91 5.83 22.63
N ARG A 1041 -1.96 5.21 23.81
CA ARG A 1041 -3.13 4.50 24.38
C ARG A 1041 -3.66 3.35 23.54
N LYS A 1042 -2.86 2.78 22.64
CA LYS A 1042 -3.24 1.58 21.89
C LYS A 1042 -3.06 0.32 22.74
N SER A 1043 -3.92 -0.66 22.47
CA SER A 1043 -3.91 -1.96 23.13
C SER A 1043 -2.89 -2.90 22.48
N THR A 1044 -2.47 -3.97 23.17
CA THR A 1044 -1.64 -5.03 22.57
C THR A 1044 -2.49 -6.29 22.37
N SER A 1045 -2.58 -6.81 21.14
CA SER A 1045 -3.27 -8.06 20.80
C SER A 1045 -2.31 -9.25 20.85
N GLY A 1046 -2.80 -10.37 21.37
CA GLY A 1046 -2.10 -11.65 21.38
C GLY A 1046 -2.95 -12.78 20.82
N TYR A 1047 -2.29 -13.74 20.18
CA TYR A 1047 -2.87 -15.05 19.91
C TYR A 1047 -1.82 -16.16 19.87
N VAL A 1048 -2.23 -17.39 20.16
CA VAL A 1048 -1.44 -18.60 19.91
C VAL A 1048 -2.31 -19.75 19.43
N CYS A 1049 -1.81 -20.46 18.41
CA CYS A 1049 -2.35 -21.70 17.88
C CYS A 1049 -1.43 -22.85 18.33
N ILE A 1050 -1.97 -23.86 19.02
CA ILE A 1050 -1.26 -25.01 19.56
C ILE A 1050 -1.72 -26.27 18.84
N LEU A 1051 -0.76 -27.11 18.44
CA LEU A 1051 -0.97 -28.44 17.87
C LEU A 1051 0.14 -29.37 18.36
N SER A 1052 -0.15 -30.66 18.54
CA SER A 1052 0.82 -31.65 19.03
C SER A 1052 1.48 -31.28 20.38
N ASN A 1053 0.74 -30.59 21.25
CA ASN A 1053 1.15 -30.04 22.55
C ASN A 1053 2.23 -28.93 22.52
N ALA A 1054 2.47 -28.27 21.38
CA ALA A 1054 3.31 -27.08 21.31
C ALA A 1054 2.73 -26.01 20.36
N ALA A 1055 3.18 -24.76 20.50
CA ALA A 1055 2.74 -23.66 19.66
C ALA A 1055 3.21 -23.85 18.20
N ILE A 1056 2.28 -23.80 17.24
CA ILE A 1056 2.56 -23.84 15.80
C ILE A 1056 2.39 -22.49 15.10
N SER A 1057 1.75 -21.49 15.72
CA SER A 1057 1.75 -20.08 15.32
C SER A 1057 1.42 -19.19 16.53
N TRP A 1058 1.92 -17.95 16.55
CA TRP A 1058 1.68 -16.98 17.62
C TRP A 1058 1.88 -15.53 17.16
N SER A 1059 1.40 -14.57 17.95
CA SER A 1059 1.74 -13.14 17.80
C SER A 1059 1.56 -12.34 19.08
N SER A 1060 2.36 -11.28 19.19
CA SER A 1060 2.23 -10.14 20.12
C SER A 1060 2.34 -8.88 19.29
N ARG A 1061 1.27 -8.08 19.17
CA ARG A 1061 1.20 -6.93 18.25
C ARG A 1061 0.51 -5.74 18.87
N LYS A 1062 1.02 -4.53 18.63
CA LYS A 1062 0.35 -3.29 19.01
C LYS A 1062 -0.82 -3.07 18.04
N GLN A 1063 -2.03 -2.80 18.54
CA GLN A 1063 -3.18 -2.55 17.66
C GLN A 1063 -2.94 -1.27 16.84
N GLU A 1064 -3.37 -1.26 15.57
CA GLU A 1064 -3.28 -0.05 14.72
C GLU A 1064 -4.11 1.11 15.30
N ILE A 1065 -5.23 0.79 15.94
CA ILE A 1065 -6.24 1.71 16.46
C ILE A 1065 -6.21 1.84 17.98
N VAL A 1066 -6.67 2.98 18.49
CA VAL A 1066 -7.05 3.15 19.90
C VAL A 1066 -8.47 2.61 20.06
N THR A 1067 -8.68 1.77 21.07
CA THR A 1067 -9.99 1.15 21.35
C THR A 1067 -10.64 1.78 22.59
N LEU A 1068 -11.98 1.84 22.64
CA LEU A 1068 -12.71 2.57 23.67
C LEU A 1068 -13.16 1.69 24.86
N SER A 1069 -12.85 0.40 24.82
CA SER A 1069 -13.09 -0.55 25.93
C SER A 1069 -12.24 -1.81 25.79
N SER A 1070 -12.08 -2.56 26.89
CA SER A 1070 -11.45 -3.89 26.86
C SER A 1070 -12.21 -4.88 25.96
N THR A 1071 -13.55 -4.85 25.95
CA THR A 1071 -14.36 -5.67 25.03
C THR A 1071 -14.07 -5.35 23.57
N GLU A 1072 -13.79 -4.09 23.23
CA GLU A 1072 -13.38 -3.70 21.88
C GLU A 1072 -11.97 -4.21 21.55
N ALA A 1073 -10.99 -4.02 22.46
CA ALA A 1073 -9.62 -4.52 22.27
C ALA A 1073 -9.59 -6.05 22.05
N GLU A 1074 -10.36 -6.79 22.84
CA GLU A 1074 -10.55 -8.24 22.70
C GLU A 1074 -11.24 -8.62 21.39
N TYR A 1075 -12.25 -7.85 20.94
CA TYR A 1075 -12.91 -8.13 19.66
C TYR A 1075 -11.95 -7.93 18.46
N VAL A 1076 -11.07 -6.93 18.52
CA VAL A 1076 -10.01 -6.68 17.52
C VAL A 1076 -8.96 -7.81 17.53
N ALA A 1077 -8.52 -8.26 18.71
CA ALA A 1077 -7.63 -9.41 18.86
C ALA A 1077 -8.26 -10.70 18.32
N ALA A 1078 -9.48 -11.03 18.75
CA ALA A 1078 -10.21 -12.21 18.32
C ALA A 1078 -10.51 -12.23 16.82
N THR A 1079 -10.79 -11.06 16.21
CA THR A 1079 -10.98 -10.98 14.74
C THR A 1079 -9.67 -11.29 14.02
N SER A 1080 -8.57 -10.68 14.47
CA SER A 1080 -7.23 -10.91 13.90
C SER A 1080 -6.80 -12.37 14.04
N CYS A 1081 -7.11 -12.99 15.17
CA CYS A 1081 -6.90 -14.41 15.45
C CYS A 1081 -7.74 -15.30 14.52
N ALA A 1082 -9.03 -15.02 14.35
CA ALA A 1082 -9.93 -15.79 13.49
C ALA A 1082 -9.51 -15.77 12.01
N CYS A 1083 -9.10 -14.60 11.48
CA CYS A 1083 -8.54 -14.49 10.12
C CYS A 1083 -7.35 -15.44 9.91
N HIS A 1084 -6.41 -15.47 10.86
CA HIS A 1084 -5.24 -16.34 10.77
C HIS A 1084 -5.61 -17.83 10.97
N SER A 1085 -6.53 -18.11 11.89
CA SER A 1085 -6.97 -19.48 12.20
C SER A 1085 -7.68 -20.15 11.03
N VAL A 1086 -8.47 -19.41 10.23
CA VAL A 1086 -9.12 -19.93 9.02
C VAL A 1086 -8.08 -20.31 7.95
N TRP A 1087 -7.04 -19.51 7.75
CA TRP A 1087 -5.91 -19.87 6.87
C TRP A 1087 -5.16 -21.10 7.39
N LEU A 1088 -4.86 -21.12 8.70
CA LEU A 1088 -4.11 -22.21 9.32
C LEU A 1088 -4.89 -23.54 9.29
N LYS A 1089 -6.22 -23.49 9.50
CA LYS A 1089 -7.12 -24.64 9.32
C LYS A 1089 -6.96 -25.21 7.91
N GLY A 1090 -7.12 -24.39 6.86
CA GLY A 1090 -7.01 -24.87 5.49
C GLY A 1090 -5.66 -25.51 5.16
N LEU A 1091 -4.57 -24.95 5.69
CA LEU A 1091 -3.23 -25.52 5.59
C LEU A 1091 -3.13 -26.89 6.30
N LEU A 1092 -3.63 -26.99 7.52
CA LEU A 1092 -3.62 -28.23 8.32
C LEU A 1092 -4.52 -29.31 7.73
N GLU A 1093 -5.64 -28.95 7.08
CA GLU A 1093 -6.51 -29.87 6.34
C GLU A 1093 -5.83 -30.37 5.05
N GLU A 1094 -5.09 -29.52 4.34
CA GLU A 1094 -4.28 -29.95 3.18
C GLU A 1094 -3.14 -30.91 3.55
N ILE A 1095 -2.42 -30.66 4.66
CA ILE A 1095 -1.32 -31.51 5.16
C ILE A 1095 -1.85 -32.79 5.82
N GLY A 1096 -2.82 -32.65 6.73
CA GLY A 1096 -3.34 -33.75 7.54
C GLY A 1096 -4.26 -34.69 6.75
N GLY A 1097 -5.17 -34.14 5.94
CA GLY A 1097 -6.27 -34.91 5.34
C GLY A 1097 -7.43 -35.21 6.32
N GLU A 1098 -7.38 -34.65 7.52
CA GLU A 1098 -8.44 -34.72 8.54
C GLU A 1098 -9.19 -33.37 8.56
N ASN A 1099 -10.52 -33.37 8.54
CA ASN A 1099 -11.35 -32.16 8.62
C ASN A 1099 -11.40 -31.66 10.07
N ILE A 1100 -11.04 -30.40 10.30
CA ILE A 1100 -10.92 -29.79 11.64
C ILE A 1100 -12.28 -29.30 12.17
N GLY A 1101 -13.30 -29.18 11.32
CA GLY A 1101 -14.62 -28.72 11.74
C GLY A 1101 -14.64 -27.25 12.16
N VAL A 1102 -15.35 -26.93 13.24
CA VAL A 1102 -15.43 -25.56 13.79
C VAL A 1102 -14.18 -25.26 14.63
N ILE A 1103 -13.55 -24.10 14.44
CA ILE A 1103 -12.36 -23.74 15.22
C ILE A 1103 -12.75 -23.19 16.60
N ASP A 1104 -12.33 -23.87 17.67
CA ASP A 1104 -12.45 -23.40 19.06
C ASP A 1104 -11.46 -22.26 19.37
N ILE A 1105 -11.92 -21.01 19.39
CA ILE A 1105 -11.13 -19.87 19.88
C ILE A 1105 -11.49 -19.58 21.34
N GLN A 1106 -10.48 -19.68 22.20
CA GLN A 1106 -10.54 -19.42 23.64
C GLN A 1106 -10.28 -17.94 23.93
N CYS A 1107 -11.23 -17.28 24.58
CA CYS A 1107 -11.16 -15.88 25.03
C CYS A 1107 -11.79 -15.78 26.44
N ASP A 1108 -11.32 -14.89 27.31
CA ASP A 1108 -11.86 -14.73 28.66
C ASP A 1108 -12.93 -13.62 28.76
N ASN A 1109 -13.05 -12.76 27.75
CA ASN A 1109 -14.00 -11.66 27.76
C ASN A 1109 -15.41 -12.10 27.33
N SER A 1110 -16.26 -12.42 28.31
CA SER A 1110 -17.64 -12.87 28.05
C SER A 1110 -18.52 -11.86 27.27
N SER A 1111 -18.18 -10.57 27.26
CA SER A 1111 -18.88 -9.56 26.45
C SER A 1111 -18.48 -9.65 24.97
N THR A 1112 -17.20 -9.92 24.68
CA THR A 1112 -16.69 -10.17 23.33
C THR A 1112 -17.36 -11.40 22.71
N ILE A 1113 -17.49 -12.49 23.49
CA ILE A 1113 -18.16 -13.74 23.09
C ILE A 1113 -19.68 -13.51 22.82
N LYS A 1114 -20.32 -12.57 23.51
CA LYS A 1114 -21.72 -12.18 23.27
C LYS A 1114 -21.85 -11.32 22.00
N LEU A 1115 -20.91 -10.39 21.78
CA LEU A 1115 -20.89 -9.47 20.63
C LEU A 1115 -20.59 -10.18 19.29
N SER A 1116 -19.85 -11.30 19.32
CA SER A 1116 -19.61 -12.13 18.13
C SER A 1116 -20.78 -13.05 17.76
N LYS A 1117 -21.79 -13.19 18.64
CA LYS A 1117 -22.96 -14.07 18.43
C LYS A 1117 -24.28 -13.29 18.26
N ASN A 1118 -24.42 -12.11 18.87
CA ASN A 1118 -25.67 -11.35 18.87
C ASN A 1118 -25.48 -9.92 18.33
N PRO A 1119 -26.28 -9.45 17.35
CA PRO A 1119 -26.16 -8.09 16.82
C PRO A 1119 -26.67 -7.00 17.77
N VAL A 1120 -27.59 -7.34 18.68
CA VAL A 1120 -28.45 -6.41 19.46
C VAL A 1120 -27.71 -5.31 20.27
N LEU A 1121 -26.40 -5.44 20.50
CA LEU A 1121 -25.57 -4.52 21.31
C LEU A 1121 -25.22 -3.17 20.62
N HIS A 1122 -25.90 -2.79 19.53
CA HIS A 1122 -25.52 -1.71 18.60
C HIS A 1122 -25.34 -0.27 19.15
N LYS A 1123 -25.71 0.09 20.39
CA LYS A 1123 -25.71 1.51 20.83
C LYS A 1123 -24.33 2.11 21.17
N ARG A 1124 -23.29 1.30 21.41
CA ARG A 1124 -21.93 1.78 21.79
C ARG A 1124 -20.79 1.23 20.92
N THR A 1125 -21.09 0.43 19.90
CA THR A 1125 -20.11 -0.38 19.14
C THR A 1125 -20.16 -0.16 17.62
N LYS A 1126 -20.90 0.85 17.13
CA LYS A 1126 -21.11 1.10 15.68
C LYS A 1126 -19.81 1.28 14.87
N HIS A 1127 -18.75 1.78 15.49
CA HIS A 1127 -17.43 1.93 14.86
C HIS A 1127 -16.71 0.59 14.68
N ILE A 1128 -17.05 -0.42 15.49
CA ILE A 1128 -16.53 -1.79 15.41
C ILE A 1128 -17.24 -2.57 14.31
N ASP A 1129 -18.58 -2.48 14.23
CA ASP A 1129 -19.41 -3.18 13.23
C ASP A 1129 -18.79 -3.05 11.82
N VAL A 1130 -18.58 -1.80 11.35
CA VAL A 1130 -18.11 -1.51 9.98
C VAL A 1130 -16.75 -2.11 9.63
N ARG A 1131 -15.85 -2.35 10.60
CA ARG A 1131 -14.46 -2.79 10.34
C ARG A 1131 -14.16 -4.23 10.76
N PHE A 1132 -14.96 -4.84 11.63
CA PHE A 1132 -14.70 -6.17 12.21
C PHE A 1132 -15.89 -7.15 12.12
N HIS A 1133 -16.86 -6.87 11.23
CA HIS A 1133 -18.00 -7.77 10.94
C HIS A 1133 -17.57 -9.23 10.67
N TYR A 1134 -16.44 -9.42 9.98
CA TYR A 1134 -15.90 -10.74 9.58
C TYR A 1134 -15.80 -11.78 10.71
N LEU A 1135 -15.53 -11.39 11.96
CA LEU A 1135 -15.54 -12.33 13.09
C LEU A 1135 -16.94 -12.87 13.40
N ARG A 1136 -17.96 -12.01 13.32
CA ARG A 1136 -19.37 -12.39 13.48
C ARG A 1136 -19.82 -13.25 12.30
N ASP A 1137 -19.39 -12.89 11.10
CA ASP A 1137 -19.73 -13.62 9.88
C ASP A 1137 -19.14 -15.05 9.91
N LEU A 1138 -17.86 -15.22 10.28
CA LEU A 1138 -17.23 -16.53 10.49
C LEU A 1138 -17.90 -17.39 11.58
N VAL A 1139 -18.51 -16.77 12.59
CA VAL A 1139 -19.26 -17.45 13.66
C VAL A 1139 -20.64 -17.87 13.16
N ASN A 1140 -21.33 -17.01 12.41
CA ASN A 1140 -22.62 -17.31 11.79
C ASN A 1140 -22.51 -18.40 10.70
N GLU A 1141 -21.42 -18.41 9.94
CA GLU A 1141 -21.08 -19.45 8.95
C GLU A 1141 -20.63 -20.78 9.59
N GLY A 1142 -20.52 -20.86 10.92
CA GLY A 1142 -20.05 -22.06 11.62
C GLY A 1142 -18.59 -22.44 11.34
N LYS A 1143 -17.74 -21.51 10.87
CA LYS A 1143 -16.32 -21.75 10.61
C LYS A 1143 -15.48 -21.63 11.88
N VAL A 1144 -15.88 -20.77 12.81
CA VAL A 1144 -15.20 -20.45 14.06
C VAL A 1144 -16.22 -20.39 15.20
N GLN A 1145 -15.86 -20.81 16.42
CA GLN A 1145 -16.66 -20.53 17.60
C GLN A 1145 -15.81 -19.95 18.73
N LEU A 1146 -16.33 -18.88 19.34
CA LEU A 1146 -15.75 -18.27 20.53
C LEU A 1146 -16.29 -18.96 21.79
N LEU A 1147 -15.37 -19.47 22.60
CA LEU A 1147 -15.59 -20.19 23.85
C LEU A 1147 -14.92 -19.44 25.02
N PHE A 1148 -15.55 -19.51 26.20
CA PHE A 1148 -15.04 -18.85 27.40
C PHE A 1148 -13.93 -19.66 28.06
N CYS A 1149 -12.78 -19.04 28.26
CA CYS A 1149 -11.64 -19.60 28.97
C CYS A 1149 -11.33 -18.77 30.21
N PRO A 1150 -11.16 -19.36 31.42
CA PRO A 1150 -10.73 -18.60 32.58
C PRO A 1150 -9.32 -18.02 32.38
N THR A 1151 -9.05 -16.78 32.82
CA THR A 1151 -7.74 -16.12 32.69
C THR A 1151 -6.57 -16.93 33.28
N LYS A 1152 -6.82 -17.77 34.30
CA LYS A 1152 -5.81 -18.71 34.84
C LYS A 1152 -5.38 -19.82 33.87
N GLU A 1153 -6.14 -20.03 32.79
CA GLU A 1153 -5.89 -21.01 31.73
C GLU A 1153 -5.61 -20.39 30.36
N GLN A 1154 -5.86 -19.09 30.19
CA GLN A 1154 -5.60 -18.27 29.00
C GLN A 1154 -4.10 -18.26 28.63
N VAL A 1155 -3.74 -18.89 27.51
CA VAL A 1155 -2.33 -18.98 27.08
C VAL A 1155 -1.85 -17.72 26.37
N ALA A 1156 -2.77 -16.93 25.79
CA ALA A 1156 -2.41 -15.69 25.09
C ALA A 1156 -1.95 -14.55 26.04
N ASP A 1157 -2.20 -14.66 27.36
CA ASP A 1157 -1.76 -13.72 28.39
C ASP A 1157 -0.27 -13.36 28.28
N VAL A 1158 0.61 -14.35 28.11
CA VAL A 1158 2.07 -14.12 28.02
C VAL A 1158 2.52 -13.50 26.69
N LEU A 1159 1.58 -13.29 25.76
CA LEU A 1159 1.78 -12.61 24.48
C LEU A 1159 1.19 -11.18 24.48
N THR A 1160 0.58 -10.74 25.58
CA THR A 1160 -0.03 -9.40 25.70
C THR A 1160 0.47 -8.61 26.90
N LYS A 1161 0.85 -9.29 28.00
CA LYS A 1161 1.20 -8.63 29.27
C LYS A 1161 2.22 -9.43 30.11
N PRO A 1162 3.10 -8.76 30.90
CA PRO A 1162 3.91 -9.43 31.91
C PRO A 1162 3.02 -9.99 33.03
N VAL A 1163 3.00 -11.31 33.18
CA VAL A 1163 2.24 -12.00 34.24
C VAL A 1163 3.13 -12.40 35.43
N LYS A 1164 2.50 -12.78 36.56
CA LYS A 1164 3.19 -13.31 37.74
C LYS A 1164 4.00 -14.57 37.37
N LEU A 1165 5.15 -14.78 38.02
CA LEU A 1165 6.12 -15.82 37.65
C LEU A 1165 5.51 -17.23 37.55
N GLU A 1166 4.72 -17.65 38.54
CA GLU A 1166 4.02 -18.95 38.54
C GLU A 1166 3.12 -19.15 37.31
N LEU A 1167 2.42 -18.08 36.90
CA LEU A 1167 1.55 -18.09 35.72
C LEU A 1167 2.39 -18.08 34.45
N PHE A 1168 3.50 -17.33 34.41
CA PHE A 1168 4.44 -17.33 33.28
C PHE A 1168 5.05 -18.71 33.04
N GLU A 1169 5.55 -19.38 34.09
CA GLU A 1169 6.12 -20.73 33.98
C GLU A 1169 5.06 -21.77 33.58
N LYS A 1170 3.82 -21.66 34.08
CA LYS A 1170 2.68 -22.48 33.65
C LYS A 1170 2.35 -22.27 32.16
N MET A 1171 2.23 -21.03 31.70
CA MET A 1171 1.88 -20.74 30.31
C MET A 1171 3.03 -21.07 29.35
N ARG A 1172 4.29 -20.89 29.74
CA ARG A 1172 5.47 -21.36 28.98
C ARG A 1172 5.40 -22.88 28.72
N LYS A 1173 5.05 -23.67 29.73
CA LYS A 1173 4.83 -25.12 29.55
C LYS A 1173 3.64 -25.41 28.62
N LYS A 1174 2.54 -24.66 28.70
CA LYS A 1174 1.41 -24.77 27.74
C LYS A 1174 1.78 -24.37 26.30
N LEU A 1175 2.69 -23.41 26.10
CA LEU A 1175 3.24 -23.06 24.78
C LEU A 1175 4.10 -24.19 24.17
N GLY A 1176 4.41 -25.24 24.95
CA GLY A 1176 5.26 -26.35 24.55
C GLY A 1176 6.75 -26.06 24.70
N VAL A 1177 7.14 -25.01 25.43
CA VAL A 1177 8.55 -24.60 25.60
C VAL A 1177 9.14 -25.25 26.85
N TYR A 1178 9.93 -26.31 26.62
CA TYR A 1178 10.52 -27.18 27.65
C TYR A 1178 12.06 -27.22 27.56
N LYS A 1179 12.70 -27.67 28.64
CA LYS A 1179 14.14 -27.97 28.73
C LYS A 1179 14.51 -29.13 27.76
N ASP A 1180 15.78 -29.53 27.66
CA ASP A 1180 16.18 -30.72 26.89
C ASP A 1180 15.79 -32.06 27.54
N GLU A 1181 15.24 -32.04 28.75
CA GLU A 1181 15.07 -33.23 29.62
C GLU A 1181 13.63 -33.35 30.22
N ASP A 1182 12.65 -32.57 29.74
CA ASP A 1182 11.24 -32.43 30.26
C ASP A 1182 10.13 -32.78 29.23
#